data_AF-A0A1C6QM53-F1
#
_entry.id   AF-A0A1C6QM53-F1
#
_cell.length_a   1.000
_cell.length_b   1.000
_cell.length_c   1.000
_cell.angle_alpha   90.00
_cell.angle_beta   90.00
_cell.angle_gamma   90.00
#
_symmetry.space_group_name_H-M   'P 1'
#
loop_
_entity.id
_entity.type
_entity.pdbx_description
1 polymer ?
#
loop_
_entity_poly.entity_id
_entity_poly.type
_entity_poly.pdbx_seq_one_letter_code
_entity_poly.pdbx_strand_id
1 'polypeptide(L)'
;MRRGPAGSRRPKRPRLPLRYLLPSVLLAVVVVMLLLRGYVHSEFLADHRVRPPATTGAVPQKVLDGGPVLDARGSEPVSHRVPDRNIVLTFDDGPDPEWTPKILDKLARHNAHAVFFVTGTMTARHPDLVRRMVDEGHEVGLHTFNHPDLSYQSPGRVQRELAQSQLALAGAAGVHTSLFRPPYSSTADALDDRSWPVVREVASRGYITAFIDTDSEDWARPGVDEIVRRSTPRQPGEGAIVLMHDSGGDRSQTVAALDRMIPRLQAQGYAFPRLTEALGAPGPHSAVHGAQLWKGKAFVAAVGVSESVTGVLVWALVLAGGLVIARFALMLALSAVHAGRARRRHRGARRGGAPPHAPQVTEPVTVLVPAFNERECIENTVRSLATSDHPLEVIVIDDGSTDGTAHIVESLGLPGVRVLRQPNSGKPVALNHGLQHASHELIVMMDGDTVFEPSTVRELVQPFADPRVGAVAGNAKVGNRQKLIGAWQHIEYVMGFNLDRRMYDVLRCMPTIPGAVGAFRRSALWRVGGMSDDTLAEDTDVTMALHRDGWQVVYAERARAWTEAPQNARQLWSQRYRWSYGTMQAIWKHRRAVVERGPSGHFGRVGLPLVSLFTVFAPLLAPLIDVFLVYGLLFGPTLRTAGAWLAVLAVQGLCAAYAFRLDRERLTPLLTLPLQQLWYRQLMYMVLMQSWITALTGGRLKWQKLRRTGQLGAAPPGAAPDPRALTPPGAPLSATIASPHRTTPAHAGPRAEPHRADGGSGRTAT
;
A
#
# COMPACT_ATOMS: atom_id res chain seq x y z
N MET A 1 48.13 51.87 -9.51
CA MET A 1 46.81 51.31 -9.13
C MET A 1 46.11 50.75 -10.36
N ARG A 2 45.46 49.58 -10.28
CA ARG A 2 44.23 49.20 -11.04
C ARG A 2 43.74 47.84 -10.51
N ARG A 3 42.65 47.83 -9.73
CA ARG A 3 41.98 46.57 -9.31
C ARG A 3 41.01 46.15 -10.43
N GLY A 4 41.05 44.89 -10.84
CA GLY A 4 40.05 44.34 -11.76
C GLY A 4 38.67 44.22 -11.09
N PRO A 5 37.56 44.27 -11.86
CA PRO A 5 36.22 44.21 -11.30
C PRO A 5 35.90 42.81 -10.76
N ALA A 6 35.43 42.73 -9.51
CA ALA A 6 35.01 41.48 -8.91
C ALA A 6 33.69 40.98 -9.54
N GLY A 7 33.76 39.88 -10.29
CA GLY A 7 32.59 39.29 -10.97
C GLY A 7 31.52 38.83 -9.97
N SER A 8 30.38 39.51 -9.95
CA SER A 8 29.28 39.22 -9.03
C SER A 8 28.59 37.90 -9.38
N ARG A 9 28.96 36.83 -8.66
CA ARG A 9 28.28 35.53 -8.72
C ARG A 9 26.83 35.70 -8.22
N ARG A 10 25.89 35.96 -9.13
CA ARG A 10 24.44 35.91 -8.85
C ARG A 10 24.12 34.60 -8.09
N PRO A 11 23.44 34.65 -6.93
CA PRO A 11 23.09 33.44 -6.20
C PRO A 11 22.18 32.58 -7.08
N LYS A 12 22.60 31.34 -7.35
CA LYS A 12 21.75 30.37 -8.05
C LYS A 12 20.54 30.09 -7.15
N ARG A 13 19.35 30.58 -7.52
CA ARG A 13 18.08 30.23 -6.85
C ARG A 13 18.03 28.71 -6.66
N PRO A 14 17.75 28.20 -5.46
CA PRO A 14 17.74 26.75 -5.21
C PRO A 14 16.58 26.11 -5.99
N ARG A 15 16.89 25.56 -7.17
CA ARG A 15 15.96 24.71 -7.91
C ARG A 15 15.78 23.43 -7.10
N LEU A 16 14.57 23.21 -6.57
CA LEU A 16 14.20 21.94 -5.97
C LEU A 16 14.50 20.81 -6.98
N PRO A 17 15.35 19.83 -6.65
CA PRO A 17 15.70 18.80 -7.61
C PRO A 17 14.48 17.92 -7.89
N LEU A 18 14.33 17.51 -9.16
CA LEU A 18 13.12 16.85 -9.68
C LEU A 18 12.64 15.66 -8.83
N ARG A 19 13.58 14.94 -8.22
CA ARG A 19 13.37 13.83 -7.27
C ARG A 19 12.48 14.14 -6.05
N TYR A 20 12.32 15.41 -5.68
CA TYR A 20 11.37 15.84 -4.64
C TYR A 20 10.15 16.53 -5.24
N LEU A 21 10.35 17.33 -6.30
CA LEU A 21 9.26 18.08 -6.94
C LEU A 21 8.14 17.16 -7.45
N LEU A 22 8.48 16.11 -8.20
CA LEU A 22 7.47 15.24 -8.80
C LEU A 22 6.65 14.46 -7.75
N PRO A 23 7.26 13.80 -6.73
CA PRO A 23 6.49 13.18 -5.65
C PRO A 23 5.64 14.18 -4.85
N SER A 24 6.16 15.38 -4.54
CA SER A 24 5.39 16.39 -3.80
C SER A 24 4.20 16.93 -4.59
N VAL A 25 4.34 17.14 -5.91
CA VAL A 25 3.22 17.54 -6.77
C VAL A 25 2.17 16.43 -6.87
N LEU A 26 2.58 15.17 -7.07
CA LEU A 26 1.65 14.05 -7.17
C LEU A 26 0.89 13.82 -5.85
N LEU A 27 1.59 13.92 -4.70
CA LEU A 27 0.96 13.89 -3.38
C LEU A 27 -0.03 15.04 -3.18
N ALA A 28 0.33 16.27 -3.55
CA ALA A 28 -0.55 17.43 -3.45
C ALA A 28 -1.81 17.28 -4.30
N VAL A 29 -1.69 16.75 -5.53
CA VAL A 29 -2.83 16.45 -6.41
C VAL A 29 -3.75 15.41 -5.76
N VAL A 30 -3.23 14.27 -5.29
CA VAL A 30 -4.04 13.23 -4.62
C VAL A 30 -4.73 13.77 -3.37
N VAL A 31 -4.06 14.58 -2.54
CA VAL A 31 -4.65 15.19 -1.34
C VAL A 31 -5.75 16.19 -1.70
N VAL A 32 -5.55 17.05 -2.70
CA VAL A 32 -6.58 18.02 -3.15
C VAL A 32 -7.79 17.30 -3.75
N MET A 33 -7.58 16.21 -4.49
CA MET A 33 -8.67 15.38 -5.03
C MET A 33 -9.45 14.69 -3.91
N LEU A 34 -8.79 14.04 -2.96
CA LEU A 34 -9.47 13.42 -1.81
C LEU A 34 -10.25 14.46 -0.99
N LEU A 35 -9.69 15.65 -0.75
CA LEU A 35 -10.40 16.75 -0.08
C LEU A 35 -11.60 17.25 -0.89
N LEU A 36 -11.48 17.40 -2.21
CA LEU A 36 -12.61 17.76 -3.07
C LEU A 36 -13.71 16.69 -2.97
N ARG A 37 -13.36 15.42 -3.16
CA ARG A 37 -14.30 14.29 -3.04
C ARG A 37 -15.02 14.30 -1.69
N GLY A 38 -14.28 14.36 -0.58
CA GLY A 38 -14.87 14.37 0.76
C GLY A 38 -15.80 15.54 1.00
N TYR A 39 -15.47 16.71 0.45
CA TYR A 39 -16.33 17.88 0.51
C TYR A 39 -17.63 17.68 -0.28
N VAL A 40 -17.60 17.08 -1.48
CA VAL A 40 -18.81 16.81 -2.28
C VAL A 40 -19.58 15.55 -1.81
N HIS A 41 -18.96 14.69 -1.01
CA HIS A 41 -19.62 13.60 -0.29
C HIS A 41 -20.10 13.98 1.12
N SER A 42 -19.92 15.23 1.55
CA SER A 42 -20.24 15.69 2.91
C SER A 42 -19.51 14.91 4.03
N GLU A 43 -18.38 14.25 3.72
CA GLU A 43 -17.52 13.53 4.68
C GLU A 43 -16.88 14.50 5.69
N PHE A 44 -16.78 15.79 5.36
CA PHE A 44 -16.42 16.86 6.29
C PHE A 44 -17.15 18.18 5.96
N LEU A 45 -17.30 19.05 6.96
CA LEU A 45 -18.06 20.32 6.92
C LEU A 45 -19.58 20.19 6.67
N ALA A 46 -20.14 18.99 6.75
CA ALA A 46 -21.57 18.75 6.96
C ALA A 46 -22.00 19.21 8.37
N ASP A 47 -23.27 19.60 8.51
CA ASP A 47 -23.83 20.06 9.79
C ASP A 47 -25.30 19.62 9.92
N HIS A 48 -25.50 18.40 10.41
CA HIS A 48 -26.81 17.77 10.57
C HIS A 48 -27.53 18.15 11.88
N ARG A 49 -27.17 19.29 12.48
CA ARG A 49 -27.86 19.82 13.67
C ARG A 49 -29.15 20.51 13.23
N VAL A 50 -30.29 19.93 13.59
CA VAL A 50 -31.61 20.54 13.38
C VAL A 50 -32.05 21.25 14.65
N ARG A 51 -32.52 22.49 14.52
CA ARG A 51 -32.95 23.31 15.66
C ARG A 51 -34.34 22.92 16.17
N PRO A 52 -34.60 22.88 17.49
CA PRO A 52 -35.98 22.91 18.01
C PRO A 52 -36.62 24.29 17.72
N PRO A 53 -37.95 24.35 17.47
CA PRO A 53 -38.64 25.62 17.16
C PRO A 53 -38.42 26.71 18.22
N ALA A 54 -38.26 27.96 17.77
CA ALA A 54 -38.27 29.14 18.64
C ALA A 54 -39.65 29.83 18.68
N THR A 55 -39.69 31.00 19.33
CA THR A 55 -40.80 31.95 19.23
C THR A 55 -40.91 32.53 17.81
N THR A 56 -42.08 33.09 17.48
CA THR A 56 -42.41 33.65 16.15
C THR A 56 -42.66 35.16 16.17
N GLY A 57 -42.34 35.86 17.26
CA GLY A 57 -42.72 37.25 17.51
C GLY A 57 -42.07 38.31 16.61
N ALA A 58 -41.04 37.94 15.85
CA ALA A 58 -40.39 38.76 14.82
C ALA A 58 -40.81 38.37 13.39
N VAL A 59 -41.62 37.33 13.23
CA VAL A 59 -42.17 36.88 11.94
C VAL A 59 -43.49 37.63 11.68
N PRO A 60 -43.68 38.29 10.52
CA PRO A 60 -44.95 38.95 10.23
C PRO A 60 -46.09 37.95 10.14
N GLN A 61 -47.19 38.17 10.86
CA GLN A 61 -48.34 37.25 10.90
C GLN A 61 -48.89 36.90 9.50
N LYS A 62 -48.85 37.84 8.54
CA LYS A 62 -49.21 37.62 7.13
C LYS A 62 -48.36 36.58 6.39
N VAL A 63 -47.16 36.27 6.89
CA VAL A 63 -46.28 35.22 6.36
C VAL A 63 -46.69 33.86 6.94
N LEU A 64 -46.96 33.80 8.25
CA LEU A 64 -47.40 32.60 8.96
C LEU A 64 -48.75 32.10 8.45
N ASP A 65 -49.73 32.99 8.33
CA ASP A 65 -51.06 32.70 7.76
C ASP A 65 -51.05 32.68 6.21
N GLY A 66 -49.89 32.97 5.61
CA GLY A 66 -49.68 33.16 4.18
C GLY A 66 -49.64 31.87 3.38
N GLY A 67 -49.58 32.01 2.06
CA GLY A 67 -49.28 30.90 1.16
C GLY A 67 -47.81 30.43 1.23
N PRO A 68 -47.52 29.20 0.78
CA PRO A 68 -46.20 28.57 0.89
C PRO A 68 -45.12 29.22 0.01
N VAL A 69 -45.46 30.06 -0.97
CA VAL A 69 -44.48 30.71 -1.85
C VAL A 69 -44.26 32.14 -1.41
N LEU A 70 -43.07 32.41 -0.87
CA LEU A 70 -42.74 33.66 -0.20
C LEU A 70 -41.72 34.48 -1.01
N ASP A 71 -42.17 35.63 -1.51
CA ASP A 71 -41.30 36.71 -1.99
C ASP A 71 -41.06 37.73 -0.85
N ALA A 72 -39.91 37.61 -0.19
CA ALA A 72 -39.47 38.55 0.84
C ALA A 72 -38.40 39.54 0.32
N ARG A 73 -38.32 39.76 -1.00
CA ARG A 73 -37.30 40.63 -1.64
C ARG A 73 -37.64 42.12 -1.48
N GLY A 74 -38.92 42.46 -1.35
CA GLY A 74 -39.41 43.80 -1.06
C GLY A 74 -39.24 44.22 0.42
N SER A 75 -39.67 45.44 0.75
CA SER A 75 -39.80 45.88 2.15
C SER A 75 -40.86 45.03 2.87
N GLU A 76 -42.07 45.02 2.33
CA GLU A 76 -43.15 44.11 2.72
C GLU A 76 -42.97 42.75 2.04
N PRO A 77 -43.10 41.62 2.77
CA PRO A 77 -43.13 40.29 2.18
C PRO A 77 -44.51 39.97 1.57
N VAL A 78 -44.51 39.21 0.47
CA VAL A 78 -45.72 38.74 -0.21
C VAL A 78 -45.70 37.21 -0.25
N SER A 79 -46.81 36.59 0.19
CA SER A 79 -47.00 35.14 0.16
C SER A 79 -48.09 34.74 -0.84
N HIS A 80 -47.81 33.74 -1.66
CA HIS A 80 -48.71 33.24 -2.71
C HIS A 80 -49.11 31.78 -2.45
N ARG A 81 -50.37 31.43 -2.76
CA ARG A 81 -50.87 30.05 -2.84
C ARG A 81 -50.97 29.65 -4.31
N VAL A 82 -50.80 28.35 -4.58
CA VAL A 82 -51.12 27.80 -5.91
C VAL A 82 -52.64 27.82 -6.13
N PRO A 83 -53.14 28.05 -7.36
CA PRO A 83 -54.59 28.09 -7.59
C PRO A 83 -55.25 26.72 -7.38
N ASP A 84 -56.55 26.74 -7.09
CA ASP A 84 -57.40 25.56 -7.01
C ASP A 84 -57.14 24.59 -8.18
N ARG A 85 -57.23 23.29 -7.87
CA ARG A 85 -57.00 22.18 -8.79
C ARG A 85 -55.59 22.07 -9.38
N ASN A 86 -54.61 22.80 -8.86
CA ASN A 86 -53.20 22.62 -9.23
C ASN A 86 -52.42 21.95 -8.09
N ILE A 87 -51.71 20.87 -8.41
CA ILE A 87 -50.79 20.19 -7.48
C ILE A 87 -49.37 20.33 -8.02
N VAL A 88 -48.55 21.10 -7.32
CA VAL A 88 -47.13 21.24 -7.63
C VAL A 88 -46.36 20.19 -6.82
N LEU A 89 -45.90 19.14 -7.51
CA LEU A 89 -45.02 18.13 -6.92
C LEU A 89 -43.63 18.73 -6.73
N THR A 90 -43.06 18.55 -5.53
CA THR A 90 -41.71 19.01 -5.22
C THR A 90 -40.87 17.90 -4.61
N PHE A 91 -39.61 17.80 -5.03
CA PHE A 91 -38.68 16.74 -4.64
C PHE A 91 -37.40 17.34 -4.05
N ASP A 92 -37.05 16.92 -2.84
CA ASP A 92 -35.89 17.43 -2.11
C ASP A 92 -34.74 16.40 -2.03
N ASP A 93 -33.56 16.91 -1.63
CA ASP A 93 -32.24 16.26 -1.46
C ASP A 93 -31.44 15.86 -2.72
N GLY A 94 -32.08 15.40 -3.80
CA GLY A 94 -31.38 14.76 -4.93
C GLY A 94 -30.57 15.70 -5.85
N PRO A 95 -30.22 15.24 -7.08
CA PRO A 95 -30.63 13.97 -7.70
C PRO A 95 -29.86 12.73 -7.22
N ASP A 96 -30.57 11.64 -6.97
CA ASP A 96 -30.03 10.31 -6.74
C ASP A 96 -29.85 9.53 -8.08
N PRO A 97 -28.74 8.80 -8.27
CA PRO A 97 -28.49 8.05 -9.51
C PRO A 97 -29.38 6.83 -9.73
N GLU A 98 -30.06 6.31 -8.71
CA GLU A 98 -31.02 5.21 -8.82
C GLU A 98 -32.49 5.71 -8.82
N TRP A 99 -32.85 6.67 -7.97
CA TRP A 99 -34.26 7.01 -7.72
C TRP A 99 -34.80 8.14 -8.59
N THR A 100 -34.05 9.24 -8.78
CA THR A 100 -34.48 10.36 -9.63
C THR A 100 -34.83 9.95 -11.07
N PRO A 101 -34.08 9.06 -11.77
CA PRO A 101 -34.47 8.60 -13.10
C PRO A 101 -35.85 7.92 -13.10
N LYS A 102 -36.13 7.08 -12.10
CA LYS A 102 -37.41 6.38 -11.96
C LYS A 102 -38.57 7.36 -11.69
N ILE A 103 -38.31 8.47 -10.99
CA ILE A 103 -39.29 9.53 -10.71
C ILE A 103 -39.59 10.33 -11.99
N LEU A 104 -38.55 10.76 -12.72
CA LEU A 104 -38.70 11.42 -14.02
C LEU A 104 -39.48 10.54 -15.02
N ASP A 105 -39.17 9.24 -15.09
CA ASP A 105 -39.90 8.26 -15.92
C ASP A 105 -41.39 8.09 -15.53
N LYS A 106 -41.77 8.45 -14.29
CA LYS A 106 -43.19 8.49 -13.85
C LYS A 106 -43.86 9.81 -14.20
N LEU A 107 -43.17 10.93 -13.97
CA LEU A 107 -43.67 12.26 -14.32
C LEU A 107 -43.93 12.38 -15.84
N ALA A 108 -42.96 11.96 -16.66
CA ALA A 108 -43.10 11.93 -18.11
C ALA A 108 -44.22 10.97 -18.59
N ARG A 109 -44.36 9.79 -17.99
CA ARG A 109 -45.44 8.83 -18.31
C ARG A 109 -46.84 9.43 -18.11
N HIS A 110 -47.02 10.25 -17.08
CA HIS A 110 -48.32 10.82 -16.72
C HIS A 110 -48.46 12.29 -17.14
N ASN A 111 -47.56 12.82 -17.98
CA ASN A 111 -47.55 14.21 -18.47
C ASN A 111 -47.67 15.24 -17.32
N ALA A 112 -46.84 15.06 -16.28
CA ALA A 112 -46.80 15.89 -15.08
C ALA A 112 -45.44 16.59 -14.95
N HIS A 113 -45.45 17.86 -14.53
CA HIS A 113 -44.24 18.61 -14.19
C HIS A 113 -44.05 18.67 -12.66
N ALA A 114 -42.88 19.17 -12.23
CA ALA A 114 -42.45 19.18 -10.84
C ALA A 114 -41.35 20.24 -10.61
N VAL A 115 -41.00 20.48 -9.35
CA VAL A 115 -39.82 21.25 -8.94
C VAL A 115 -38.86 20.37 -8.14
N PHE A 116 -37.59 20.31 -8.56
CA PHE A 116 -36.55 19.58 -7.82
C PHE A 116 -35.68 20.58 -7.04
N PHE A 117 -35.75 20.55 -5.71
CA PHE A 117 -34.85 21.33 -4.85
C PHE A 117 -33.59 20.50 -4.60
N VAL A 118 -32.65 20.64 -5.54
CA VAL A 118 -31.44 19.82 -5.58
C VAL A 118 -30.38 20.32 -4.61
N THR A 119 -29.63 19.39 -4.01
CA THR A 119 -28.42 19.74 -3.26
C THR A 119 -27.26 19.99 -4.23
N GLY A 120 -26.43 20.98 -3.93
CA GLY A 120 -25.27 21.32 -4.77
C GLY A 120 -24.22 20.20 -4.83
N THR A 121 -24.14 19.37 -3.80
CA THR A 121 -23.33 18.13 -3.75
C THR A 121 -23.79 17.10 -4.78
N MET A 122 -25.07 16.73 -4.76
CA MET A 122 -25.63 15.77 -5.71
C MET A 122 -25.66 16.33 -7.14
N THR A 123 -25.95 17.63 -7.31
CA THR A 123 -25.82 18.35 -8.59
C THR A 123 -24.44 18.24 -9.20
N ALA A 124 -23.37 18.36 -8.39
CA ALA A 124 -21.99 18.27 -8.87
C ALA A 124 -21.53 16.83 -9.16
N ARG A 125 -22.18 15.82 -8.56
CA ARG A 125 -21.88 14.38 -8.74
C ARG A 125 -22.70 13.73 -9.85
N HIS A 126 -23.92 14.20 -10.10
CA HIS A 126 -24.88 13.65 -11.05
C HIS A 126 -25.42 14.73 -12.01
N PRO A 127 -24.53 15.48 -12.70
CA PRO A 127 -24.91 16.67 -13.49
C PRO A 127 -25.85 16.36 -14.67
N ASP A 128 -25.81 15.14 -15.18
CA ASP A 128 -26.63 14.72 -16.32
C ASP A 128 -28.10 14.50 -15.93
N LEU A 129 -28.38 14.21 -14.66
CA LEU A 129 -29.76 14.14 -14.15
C LEU A 129 -30.35 15.53 -13.93
N VAL A 130 -29.56 16.49 -13.45
CA VAL A 130 -30.01 17.90 -13.35
C VAL A 130 -30.23 18.51 -14.74
N ARG A 131 -29.44 18.11 -15.74
CA ARG A 131 -29.72 18.48 -17.13
C ARG A 131 -31.00 17.83 -17.64
N ARG A 132 -31.20 16.53 -17.39
CA ARG A 132 -32.45 15.81 -17.73
C ARG A 132 -33.69 16.51 -17.15
N MET A 133 -33.66 16.95 -15.88
CA MET A 133 -34.77 17.72 -15.28
C MET A 133 -35.14 18.95 -16.12
N VAL A 134 -34.14 19.75 -16.50
CA VAL A 134 -34.35 21.00 -17.25
C VAL A 134 -34.77 20.71 -18.70
N ASP A 135 -34.15 19.72 -19.35
CA ASP A 135 -34.46 19.30 -20.72
C ASP A 135 -35.88 18.69 -20.84
N GLU A 136 -36.37 18.02 -19.79
CA GLU A 136 -37.74 17.50 -19.67
C GLU A 136 -38.75 18.54 -19.15
N GLY A 137 -38.33 19.80 -18.97
CA GLY A 137 -39.22 20.93 -18.66
C GLY A 137 -39.55 21.17 -17.18
N HIS A 138 -38.96 20.38 -16.28
CA HIS A 138 -39.10 20.56 -14.83
C HIS A 138 -38.35 21.79 -14.32
N GLU A 139 -38.84 22.35 -13.23
CA GLU A 139 -38.11 23.40 -12.52
C GLU A 139 -37.08 22.79 -11.57
N VAL A 140 -36.01 23.55 -11.31
CA VAL A 140 -34.93 23.17 -10.40
C VAL A 140 -34.66 24.35 -9.48
N GLY A 141 -34.78 24.15 -8.17
CA GLY A 141 -34.45 25.10 -7.11
C GLY A 141 -33.20 24.66 -6.33
N LEU A 142 -32.69 25.52 -5.45
CA LEU A 142 -31.56 25.18 -4.58
C LEU A 142 -32.02 24.67 -3.21
N HIS A 143 -31.40 23.58 -2.74
CA HIS A 143 -31.52 23.07 -1.36
C HIS A 143 -30.19 23.11 -0.60
N THR A 144 -29.44 24.21 -0.77
CA THR A 144 -28.04 24.41 -0.29
C THR A 144 -27.02 23.45 -0.93
N PHE A 145 -25.74 23.54 -0.55
CA PHE A 145 -24.69 22.70 -1.12
C PHE A 145 -24.53 21.41 -0.30
N ASN A 146 -24.32 21.53 1.03
CA ASN A 146 -24.06 20.44 1.97
C ASN A 146 -25.23 20.13 2.94
N HIS A 147 -26.44 20.60 2.67
CA HIS A 147 -27.63 20.40 3.52
C HIS A 147 -27.48 20.80 5.02
N PRO A 148 -26.91 21.97 5.38
CA PRO A 148 -26.95 22.45 6.77
C PRO A 148 -28.25 23.20 7.10
N ASP A 149 -28.73 23.04 8.34
CA ASP A 149 -29.68 24.00 8.93
C ASP A 149 -29.04 25.39 8.94
N LEU A 150 -29.61 26.30 8.15
CA LEU A 150 -29.07 27.65 7.95
C LEU A 150 -29.22 28.56 9.18
N SER A 151 -30.12 28.25 10.12
CA SER A 151 -30.34 29.04 11.35
C SER A 151 -29.15 28.97 12.33
N TYR A 152 -28.28 27.97 12.15
CA TYR A 152 -27.00 27.83 12.87
C TYR A 152 -25.80 28.47 12.16
N GLN A 153 -25.96 28.95 10.92
CA GLN A 153 -24.85 29.35 10.06
C GLN A 153 -24.61 30.86 10.05
N SER A 154 -23.35 31.27 9.87
CA SER A 154 -23.04 32.69 9.61
C SER A 154 -23.43 33.10 8.18
N PRO A 155 -23.73 34.39 7.92
CA PRO A 155 -24.06 34.86 6.56
C PRO A 155 -23.00 34.50 5.51
N GLY A 156 -21.72 34.48 5.89
CA GLY A 156 -20.60 34.03 5.04
C GLY A 156 -20.53 32.51 4.80
N ARG A 157 -21.29 31.68 5.52
CA ARG A 157 -21.55 30.27 5.18
C ARG A 157 -22.81 30.17 4.31
N VAL A 158 -23.91 30.84 4.65
CA VAL A 158 -25.14 30.90 3.83
C VAL A 158 -24.82 31.32 2.38
N GLN A 159 -24.04 32.40 2.21
CA GLN A 159 -23.59 32.85 0.89
C GLN A 159 -22.81 31.79 0.10
N ARG A 160 -21.99 30.98 0.78
CA ARG A 160 -21.19 29.93 0.15
C ARG A 160 -22.04 28.75 -0.28
N GLU A 161 -22.95 28.29 0.58
CA GLU A 161 -23.93 27.24 0.25
C GLU A 161 -24.72 27.60 -1.02
N LEU A 162 -25.27 28.82 -1.10
CA LEU A 162 -26.00 29.29 -2.27
C LEU A 162 -25.11 29.43 -3.52
N ALA A 163 -23.97 30.13 -3.40
CA ALA A 163 -23.10 30.42 -4.55
C ALA A 163 -22.43 29.16 -5.14
N GLN A 164 -22.11 28.17 -4.31
CA GLN A 164 -21.55 26.89 -4.77
C GLN A 164 -22.61 26.00 -5.42
N SER A 165 -23.86 26.09 -4.96
CA SER A 165 -24.98 25.37 -5.60
C SER A 165 -25.32 25.97 -6.97
N GLN A 166 -25.33 27.31 -7.11
CA GLN A 166 -25.42 27.96 -8.43
C GLN A 166 -24.26 27.58 -9.35
N LEU A 167 -23.03 27.49 -8.83
CA LEU A 167 -21.86 27.07 -9.60
C LEU A 167 -21.99 25.63 -10.11
N ALA A 168 -22.54 24.72 -9.29
CA ALA A 168 -22.81 23.35 -9.68
C ALA A 168 -23.92 23.28 -10.75
N LEU A 169 -25.04 23.99 -10.55
CA LEU A 169 -26.17 24.05 -11.47
C LEU A 169 -25.77 24.63 -12.85
N ALA A 170 -24.99 25.70 -12.84
CA ALA A 170 -24.41 26.29 -14.05
C ALA A 170 -23.43 25.33 -14.75
N GLY A 171 -22.73 24.46 -14.01
CA GLY A 171 -21.89 23.41 -14.59
C GLY A 171 -22.66 22.25 -15.18
N ALA A 172 -23.74 21.84 -14.53
CA ALA A 172 -24.55 20.67 -14.88
C ALA A 172 -25.49 20.92 -16.08
N ALA A 173 -26.34 21.95 -15.96
CA ALA A 173 -27.41 22.26 -16.90
C ALA A 173 -27.24 23.63 -17.61
N GLY A 174 -26.27 24.46 -17.18
CA GLY A 174 -26.02 25.76 -17.82
C GLY A 174 -27.00 26.87 -17.42
N VAL A 175 -27.70 26.70 -16.30
CA VAL A 175 -28.65 27.68 -15.76
C VAL A 175 -28.28 28.14 -14.35
N HIS A 176 -28.79 29.29 -13.93
CA HIS A 176 -28.98 29.65 -12.52
C HIS A 176 -30.49 29.65 -12.22
N THR A 177 -30.86 29.43 -10.95
CA THR A 177 -32.26 29.46 -10.50
C THR A 177 -32.53 30.56 -9.47
N SER A 178 -33.74 31.12 -9.46
CA SER A 178 -34.23 32.02 -8.41
C SER A 178 -35.02 31.30 -7.30
N LEU A 179 -35.32 30.00 -7.45
CA LEU A 179 -36.03 29.23 -6.42
C LEU A 179 -35.08 28.65 -5.36
N PHE A 180 -35.52 28.73 -4.11
CA PHE A 180 -34.81 28.18 -2.96
C PHE A 180 -35.80 27.51 -1.98
N ARG A 181 -35.36 26.43 -1.33
CA ARG A 181 -36.04 25.84 -0.17
C ARG A 181 -35.02 25.61 0.95
N PRO A 182 -35.27 26.06 2.19
CA PRO A 182 -34.37 25.83 3.31
C PRO A 182 -34.42 24.37 3.79
N PRO A 183 -33.27 23.71 4.00
CA PRO A 183 -33.18 22.46 4.74
C PRO A 183 -33.91 22.53 6.08
N TYR A 184 -34.66 21.47 6.41
CA TYR A 184 -35.35 21.28 7.68
C TYR A 184 -36.47 22.30 8.05
N SER A 185 -36.89 23.17 7.13
CA SER A 185 -37.96 24.16 7.36
C SER A 185 -38.97 24.13 6.21
N SER A 186 -39.92 23.19 6.31
CA SER A 186 -40.74 22.80 5.17
C SER A 186 -41.99 23.66 4.95
N THR A 187 -42.65 24.14 6.01
CA THR A 187 -43.91 24.92 5.94
C THR A 187 -43.70 26.38 6.36
N ALA A 188 -44.56 27.29 5.87
CA ALA A 188 -44.43 28.73 6.13
C ALA A 188 -44.86 29.14 7.56
N ASP A 189 -45.76 28.39 8.18
CA ASP A 189 -46.21 28.56 9.57
C ASP A 189 -45.18 28.07 10.60
N ALA A 190 -44.22 27.24 10.18
CA ALA A 190 -43.08 26.81 10.98
C ALA A 190 -41.92 27.83 10.99
N LEU A 191 -42.08 29.01 10.40
CA LEU A 191 -41.10 30.08 10.48
C LEU A 191 -41.07 30.72 11.86
N ASP A 192 -39.86 31.00 12.34
CA ASP A 192 -39.56 31.47 13.69
C ASP A 192 -38.54 32.64 13.69
N ASP A 193 -38.27 33.19 14.87
CA ASP A 193 -37.34 34.31 15.10
C ASP A 193 -35.87 34.02 14.72
N ARG A 194 -35.57 32.82 14.20
CA ARG A 194 -34.23 32.32 13.87
C ARG A 194 -34.08 31.95 12.40
N SER A 195 -35.14 31.42 11.79
CA SER A 195 -35.27 31.14 10.36
C SER A 195 -35.69 32.38 9.56
N TRP A 196 -36.55 33.24 10.09
CA TRP A 196 -36.99 34.46 9.40
C TRP A 196 -35.85 35.41 8.97
N PRO A 197 -34.82 35.69 9.80
CA PRO A 197 -33.65 36.46 9.35
C PRO A 197 -32.87 35.78 8.21
N VAL A 198 -32.83 34.44 8.17
CA VAL A 198 -32.22 33.69 7.07
C VAL A 198 -33.03 33.87 5.80
N VAL A 199 -34.36 33.74 5.87
CA VAL A 199 -35.25 33.96 4.72
C VAL A 199 -35.11 35.37 4.15
N ARG A 200 -35.01 36.40 5.00
CA ARG A 200 -34.71 37.79 4.55
C ARG A 200 -33.33 37.92 3.90
N GLU A 201 -32.31 37.22 4.40
CA GLU A 201 -30.95 37.23 3.84
C GLU A 201 -30.79 36.37 2.58
N VAL A 202 -31.65 35.38 2.37
CA VAL A 202 -31.78 34.64 1.11
C VAL A 202 -32.51 35.51 0.07
N ALA A 203 -33.60 36.17 0.47
CA ALA A 203 -34.34 37.07 -0.40
C ALA A 203 -33.53 38.32 -0.81
N SER A 204 -32.68 38.87 0.08
CA SER A 204 -31.76 39.98 -0.27
C SER A 204 -30.82 39.66 -1.44
N ARG A 205 -30.64 38.36 -1.73
CA ARG A 205 -29.79 37.81 -2.80
C ARG A 205 -30.59 37.43 -4.07
N GLY A 206 -31.88 37.79 -4.14
CA GLY A 206 -32.74 37.67 -5.32
C GLY A 206 -33.65 36.44 -5.37
N TYR A 207 -33.54 35.54 -4.39
CA TYR A 207 -34.30 34.28 -4.35
C TYR A 207 -35.75 34.46 -3.86
N ILE A 208 -36.62 33.56 -4.32
CA ILE A 208 -37.97 33.33 -3.79
C ILE A 208 -37.91 32.03 -2.98
N THR A 209 -38.52 32.02 -1.78
CA THR A 209 -38.53 30.84 -0.91
C THR A 209 -39.80 30.04 -1.11
N ALA A 210 -39.69 28.74 -1.35
CA ALA A 210 -40.81 27.83 -1.58
C ALA A 210 -40.93 26.79 -0.48
N PHE A 211 -41.92 26.97 0.39
CA PHE A 211 -42.37 26.01 1.40
C PHE A 211 -43.34 24.98 0.78
N ILE A 212 -44.16 24.33 1.60
CA ILE A 212 -45.13 23.29 1.22
C ILE A 212 -46.47 23.52 1.92
N ASP A 213 -47.56 22.96 1.37
CA ASP A 213 -48.84 22.83 2.07
C ASP A 213 -49.02 21.42 2.68
N THR A 214 -48.38 20.40 2.09
CA THR A 214 -48.50 19.00 2.52
C THR A 214 -47.16 18.25 2.46
N ASP A 215 -46.79 17.56 3.55
CA ASP A 215 -45.69 16.59 3.56
C ASP A 215 -46.24 15.17 3.36
N SER A 216 -45.64 14.41 2.45
CA SER A 216 -45.93 12.99 2.27
C SER A 216 -45.27 12.09 3.33
N GLU A 217 -44.22 12.59 4.00
CA GLU A 217 -43.25 11.85 4.81
C GLU A 217 -42.71 10.58 4.12
N ASP A 218 -42.62 10.59 2.78
CA ASP A 218 -42.16 9.42 2.01
C ASP A 218 -40.75 8.95 2.42
N TRP A 219 -39.91 9.87 2.90
CA TRP A 219 -38.61 9.59 3.52
C TRP A 219 -38.69 8.51 4.62
N ALA A 220 -39.74 8.55 5.46
CA ALA A 220 -40.00 7.58 6.53
C ALA A 220 -40.50 6.21 6.02
N ARG A 221 -40.89 6.12 4.74
CA ARG A 221 -41.45 4.95 4.06
C ARG A 221 -42.74 4.39 4.70
N PRO A 222 -43.78 5.22 4.92
CA PRO A 222 -44.99 4.85 5.67
C PRO A 222 -45.97 3.93 4.89
N GLY A 223 -45.68 3.61 3.62
CA GLY A 223 -46.53 2.81 2.74
C GLY A 223 -47.16 3.62 1.61
N VAL A 224 -47.35 2.99 0.45
CA VAL A 224 -47.81 3.66 -0.78
C VAL A 224 -49.16 4.37 -0.59
N ASP A 225 -50.14 3.70 0.02
CA ASP A 225 -51.46 4.30 0.29
C ASP A 225 -51.38 5.53 1.20
N GLU A 226 -50.48 5.53 2.18
CA GLU A 226 -50.32 6.63 3.13
C GLU A 226 -49.59 7.82 2.50
N ILE A 227 -48.59 7.58 1.66
CA ILE A 227 -47.95 8.63 0.81
C ILE A 227 -49.01 9.27 -0.09
N VAL A 228 -49.82 8.48 -0.79
CA VAL A 228 -50.92 9.00 -1.66
C VAL A 228 -51.95 9.78 -0.84
N ARG A 229 -52.32 9.31 0.35
CA ARG A 229 -53.29 9.99 1.24
C ARG A 229 -52.77 11.35 1.72
N ARG A 230 -51.51 11.43 2.13
CA ARG A 230 -50.87 12.66 2.64
C ARG A 230 -50.60 13.69 1.55
N SER A 231 -50.27 13.21 0.35
CA SER A 231 -50.02 14.02 -0.86
C SER A 231 -51.31 14.53 -1.55
N THR A 232 -52.49 14.20 -1.00
CA THR A 232 -53.78 14.70 -1.52
C THR A 232 -54.24 15.89 -0.65
N PRO A 233 -54.67 17.02 -1.24
CA PRO A 233 -55.22 18.17 -0.50
C PRO A 233 -56.34 17.79 0.45
N ARG A 234 -56.47 18.52 1.58
CA ARG A 234 -57.46 18.18 2.62
C ARG A 234 -58.89 18.52 2.18
N GLN A 235 -59.06 19.58 1.39
CA GLN A 235 -60.35 19.97 0.84
C GLN A 235 -60.43 19.61 -0.66
N PRO A 236 -61.49 18.92 -1.13
CA PRO A 236 -61.62 18.58 -2.56
C PRO A 236 -61.68 19.83 -3.45
N GLY A 237 -60.70 19.96 -4.35
CA GLY A 237 -60.56 21.11 -5.27
C GLY A 237 -59.46 22.10 -4.86
N GLU A 238 -59.06 22.12 -3.59
CA GLU A 238 -57.94 22.94 -3.07
C GLU A 238 -56.62 22.59 -3.79
N GLY A 239 -55.84 23.60 -4.18
CA GLY A 239 -54.49 23.42 -4.73
C GLY A 239 -53.44 23.23 -3.63
N ALA A 240 -52.32 22.56 -3.93
CA ALA A 240 -51.26 22.32 -2.95
C ALA A 240 -49.85 22.20 -3.55
N ILE A 241 -48.85 22.60 -2.78
CA ILE A 241 -47.44 22.22 -2.96
C ILE A 241 -47.15 21.01 -2.07
N VAL A 242 -46.70 19.92 -2.69
CA VAL A 242 -46.48 18.60 -2.04
C VAL A 242 -44.99 18.32 -1.89
N LEU A 243 -44.54 17.92 -0.69
CA LEU A 243 -43.19 17.41 -0.47
C LEU A 243 -43.09 15.90 -0.73
N MET A 244 -42.09 15.53 -1.52
CA MET A 244 -41.55 14.18 -1.65
C MET A 244 -40.01 14.27 -1.66
N HIS A 245 -39.32 13.13 -1.63
CA HIS A 245 -37.86 13.10 -1.72
C HIS A 245 -37.44 12.24 -2.91
N ASP A 246 -36.45 12.68 -3.69
CA ASP A 246 -35.86 11.87 -4.76
C ASP A 246 -34.53 11.22 -4.36
N SER A 247 -34.06 11.43 -3.12
CA SER A 247 -32.93 10.69 -2.53
C SER A 247 -33.19 10.22 -1.08
N GLY A 248 -32.26 10.38 -0.15
CA GLY A 248 -32.41 10.01 1.28
C GLY A 248 -32.50 8.49 1.56
N GLY A 249 -32.39 7.62 0.56
CA GLY A 249 -32.47 6.16 0.69
C GLY A 249 -33.45 5.54 -0.31
N ASP A 250 -34.04 4.41 0.06
CA ASP A 250 -34.99 3.65 -0.78
C ASP A 250 -36.30 4.41 -1.03
N ARG A 251 -36.44 4.97 -2.24
CA ARG A 251 -37.65 5.69 -2.73
C ARG A 251 -38.64 4.80 -3.49
N SER A 252 -38.58 3.47 -3.36
CA SER A 252 -39.48 2.55 -4.08
C SER A 252 -40.97 2.85 -3.84
N GLN A 253 -41.34 3.23 -2.62
CA GLN A 253 -42.70 3.63 -2.28
C GLN A 253 -43.11 4.96 -2.93
N THR A 254 -42.21 5.95 -3.02
CA THR A 254 -42.43 7.24 -3.70
C THR A 254 -42.75 7.02 -5.18
N VAL A 255 -41.92 6.23 -5.87
CA VAL A 255 -42.10 5.88 -7.29
C VAL A 255 -43.43 5.16 -7.54
N ALA A 256 -43.86 4.28 -6.63
CA ALA A 256 -45.14 3.60 -6.71
C ALA A 256 -46.34 4.49 -6.36
N ALA A 257 -46.17 5.47 -5.45
CA ALA A 257 -47.22 6.42 -5.10
C ALA A 257 -47.53 7.38 -6.25
N LEU A 258 -46.51 7.92 -6.93
CA LEU A 258 -46.67 8.78 -8.12
C LEU A 258 -47.53 8.09 -9.19
N ASP A 259 -47.23 6.82 -9.48
CA ASP A 259 -47.90 6.02 -10.51
C ASP A 259 -49.39 5.77 -10.25
N ARG A 260 -49.82 5.89 -8.98
CA ARG A 260 -51.20 5.69 -8.52
C ARG A 260 -51.91 7.01 -8.21
N MET A 261 -51.18 8.04 -7.80
CA MET A 261 -51.71 9.35 -7.42
C MET A 261 -52.02 10.21 -8.63
N ILE A 262 -51.04 10.40 -9.53
CA ILE A 262 -51.16 11.35 -10.64
C ILE A 262 -52.40 11.03 -11.52
N PRO A 263 -52.58 9.82 -12.07
CA PRO A 263 -53.77 9.51 -12.87
C PRO A 263 -55.08 9.57 -12.07
N ARG A 264 -55.06 9.25 -10.77
CA ARG A 264 -56.25 9.35 -9.89
C ARG A 264 -56.70 10.80 -9.73
N LEU A 265 -55.77 11.73 -9.51
CA LEU A 265 -56.09 13.14 -9.30
C LEU A 265 -56.35 13.87 -10.63
N GLN A 266 -55.66 13.50 -11.71
CA GLN A 266 -56.02 13.93 -13.08
C GLN A 266 -57.47 13.54 -13.44
N ALA A 267 -57.90 12.31 -13.10
CA ALA A 267 -59.29 11.88 -13.29
C ALA A 267 -60.31 12.63 -12.39
N GLN A 268 -59.85 13.34 -11.35
CA GLN A 268 -60.67 14.24 -10.52
C GLN A 268 -60.59 15.71 -11.01
N GLY A 269 -59.89 15.97 -12.11
CA GLY A 269 -59.71 17.31 -12.67
C GLY A 269 -58.64 18.14 -11.95
N TYR A 270 -57.54 17.51 -11.52
CA TYR A 270 -56.32 18.20 -11.07
C TYR A 270 -55.27 18.28 -12.19
N ALA A 271 -54.59 19.41 -12.28
CA ALA A 271 -53.40 19.62 -13.10
C ALA A 271 -52.11 19.46 -12.27
N PHE A 272 -51.02 19.09 -12.94
CA PHE A 272 -49.68 18.93 -12.35
C PHE A 272 -48.65 19.86 -13.02
N PRO A 273 -48.76 21.19 -12.84
CA PRO A 273 -47.82 22.15 -13.37
C PRO A 273 -46.54 22.24 -12.52
N ARG A 274 -45.52 22.90 -13.08
CA ARG A 274 -44.38 23.47 -12.34
C ARG A 274 -44.81 24.74 -11.59
N LEU A 275 -43.99 25.24 -10.66
CA LEU A 275 -44.43 26.28 -9.72
C LEU A 275 -44.67 27.64 -10.37
N THR A 276 -43.79 28.10 -11.26
CA THR A 276 -43.98 29.42 -11.88
C THR A 276 -45.18 29.43 -12.84
N GLU A 277 -45.42 28.31 -13.52
CA GLU A 277 -46.60 28.10 -14.38
C GLU A 277 -47.90 28.13 -13.58
N ALA A 278 -47.96 27.46 -12.42
CA ALA A 278 -49.12 27.50 -11.53
C ALA A 278 -49.44 28.93 -11.04
N LEU A 279 -48.42 29.77 -10.88
CA LEU A 279 -48.55 31.15 -10.38
C LEU A 279 -48.66 32.21 -11.49
N GLY A 280 -48.63 31.83 -12.77
CA GLY A 280 -48.57 32.77 -13.90
C GLY A 280 -47.31 33.65 -13.93
N ALA A 281 -46.23 33.19 -13.30
CA ALA A 281 -44.96 33.90 -13.15
C ALA A 281 -43.95 33.54 -14.24
N PRO A 282 -42.93 34.40 -14.51
CA PRO A 282 -41.80 34.04 -15.35
C PRO A 282 -41.02 32.84 -14.77
N GLY A 283 -40.51 31.98 -15.65
CA GLY A 283 -39.72 30.80 -15.27
C GLY A 283 -38.52 31.14 -14.37
N PRO A 284 -38.15 30.24 -13.43
CA PRO A 284 -37.16 30.55 -12.40
C PRO A 284 -35.72 30.47 -12.91
N HIS A 285 -35.52 29.92 -14.11
CA HIS A 285 -34.21 29.67 -14.70
C HIS A 285 -33.73 30.81 -15.58
N SER A 286 -32.44 31.14 -15.44
CA SER A 286 -31.73 32.09 -16.30
C SER A 286 -30.50 31.42 -16.91
N ALA A 287 -30.31 31.58 -18.22
CA ALA A 287 -29.23 30.93 -18.96
C ALA A 287 -27.85 31.53 -18.58
N VAL A 288 -26.85 30.66 -18.40
CA VAL A 288 -25.50 31.05 -17.97
C VAL A 288 -24.53 30.88 -19.14
N HIS A 289 -23.76 31.92 -19.41
CA HIS A 289 -22.87 32.00 -20.56
C HIS A 289 -21.43 32.41 -20.18
N GLY A 290 -20.51 32.31 -21.15
CA GLY A 290 -19.14 32.80 -21.01
C GLY A 290 -18.38 32.22 -19.82
N ALA A 291 -17.69 33.10 -19.08
CA ALA A 291 -16.76 32.69 -18.02
C ALA A 291 -17.43 31.99 -16.82
N GLN A 292 -18.70 32.26 -16.51
CA GLN A 292 -19.38 31.61 -15.38
C GLN A 292 -19.74 30.15 -15.73
N LEU A 293 -20.24 29.92 -16.95
CA LEU A 293 -20.51 28.58 -17.49
C LEU A 293 -19.24 27.71 -17.48
N TRP A 294 -18.11 28.27 -17.92
CA TRP A 294 -16.84 27.55 -17.92
C TRP A 294 -16.29 27.25 -16.52
N LYS A 295 -16.50 28.13 -15.52
CA LYS A 295 -16.16 27.82 -14.11
C LYS A 295 -17.01 26.67 -13.58
N GLY A 296 -18.32 26.69 -13.82
CA GLY A 296 -19.23 25.61 -13.42
C GLY A 296 -18.83 24.27 -14.04
N LYS A 297 -18.60 24.25 -15.36
CA LYS A 297 -18.16 23.04 -16.07
C LYS A 297 -16.80 22.54 -15.59
N ALA A 298 -15.85 23.43 -15.30
CA ALA A 298 -14.55 23.06 -14.75
C ALA A 298 -14.66 22.48 -13.32
N PHE A 299 -15.57 23.01 -12.49
CA PHE A 299 -15.85 22.50 -11.15
C PHE A 299 -16.47 21.09 -11.21
N VAL A 300 -17.55 20.91 -11.99
CA VAL A 300 -18.21 19.60 -12.17
C VAL A 300 -17.23 18.57 -12.78
N ALA A 301 -16.42 18.96 -13.77
CA ALA A 301 -15.40 18.08 -14.33
C ALA A 301 -14.32 17.69 -13.30
N ALA A 302 -13.89 18.62 -12.42
CA ALA A 302 -12.94 18.30 -11.36
C ALA A 302 -13.51 17.30 -10.34
N VAL A 303 -14.80 17.39 -10.02
CA VAL A 303 -15.51 16.40 -9.17
C VAL A 303 -15.55 15.04 -9.85
N GLY A 304 -16.01 14.97 -11.10
CA GLY A 304 -16.07 13.70 -11.85
C GLY A 304 -14.71 13.03 -12.05
N VAL A 305 -13.65 13.82 -12.29
CA VAL A 305 -12.26 13.32 -12.33
C VAL A 305 -11.81 12.83 -10.95
N SER A 306 -12.21 13.51 -9.87
CA SER A 306 -11.87 13.09 -8.51
C SER A 306 -12.48 11.75 -8.14
N GLU A 307 -13.79 11.56 -8.35
CA GLU A 307 -14.45 10.27 -8.11
C GLU A 307 -13.83 9.14 -8.95
N SER A 308 -13.67 9.39 -10.25
CA SER A 308 -13.12 8.40 -11.20
C SER A 308 -11.72 7.95 -10.80
N VAL A 309 -10.82 8.89 -10.50
CA VAL A 309 -9.44 8.58 -10.10
C VAL A 309 -9.39 7.97 -8.71
N THR A 310 -10.16 8.46 -7.73
CA THR A 310 -10.21 7.83 -6.39
C THR A 310 -10.68 6.38 -6.48
N GLY A 311 -11.72 6.09 -7.29
CA GLY A 311 -12.17 4.73 -7.54
C GLY A 311 -11.10 3.83 -8.15
N VAL A 312 -10.37 4.32 -9.16
CA VAL A 312 -9.23 3.59 -9.77
C VAL A 312 -8.11 3.36 -8.75
N LEU A 313 -7.76 4.34 -7.92
CA LEU A 313 -6.72 4.18 -6.88
C LEU A 313 -7.14 3.16 -5.81
N VAL A 314 -8.41 3.16 -5.39
CA VAL A 314 -8.95 2.16 -4.44
C VAL A 314 -8.90 0.76 -5.04
N TRP A 315 -9.34 0.56 -6.28
CA TRP A 315 -9.25 -0.75 -6.94
C TRP A 315 -7.81 -1.20 -7.18
N ALA A 316 -6.90 -0.30 -7.53
CA ALA A 316 -5.46 -0.60 -7.63
C ALA A 316 -4.86 -1.03 -6.28
N LEU A 317 -5.28 -0.41 -5.17
CA LEU A 317 -4.88 -0.80 -3.82
C LEU A 317 -5.48 -2.14 -3.38
N VAL A 318 -6.74 -2.43 -3.70
CA VAL A 318 -7.38 -3.73 -3.45
C VAL A 318 -6.65 -4.85 -4.22
N LEU A 319 -6.37 -4.62 -5.51
CA LEU A 319 -5.63 -5.58 -6.35
C LEU A 319 -4.20 -5.79 -5.83
N ALA A 320 -3.46 -4.73 -5.53
CA ALA A 320 -2.10 -4.82 -5.01
C ALA A 320 -2.06 -5.49 -3.63
N GLY A 321 -3.00 -5.17 -2.74
CA GLY A 321 -3.15 -5.82 -1.43
C GLY A 321 -3.45 -7.30 -1.56
N GLY A 322 -4.40 -7.68 -2.41
CA GLY A 322 -4.72 -9.08 -2.73
C GLY A 322 -3.53 -9.85 -3.28
N LEU A 323 -2.78 -9.26 -4.22
CA LEU A 323 -1.56 -9.85 -4.77
C LEU A 323 -0.45 -10.02 -3.72
N VAL A 324 -0.27 -9.06 -2.81
CA VAL A 324 0.70 -9.15 -1.70
C VAL A 324 0.30 -10.22 -0.70
N ILE A 325 -1.00 -10.33 -0.35
CA ILE A 325 -1.52 -11.39 0.53
C ILE A 325 -1.36 -12.77 -0.12
N ALA A 326 -1.71 -12.92 -1.40
CA ALA A 326 -1.55 -14.16 -2.15
C ALA A 326 -0.08 -14.59 -2.26
N ARG A 327 0.82 -13.64 -2.57
CA ARG A 327 2.28 -13.87 -2.52
C ARG A 327 2.72 -14.32 -1.14
N PHE A 328 2.26 -13.68 -0.06
CA PHE A 328 2.68 -14.06 1.28
C PHE A 328 2.17 -15.45 1.69
N ALA A 329 0.93 -15.81 1.33
CA ALA A 329 0.41 -17.16 1.50
C ALA A 329 1.24 -18.20 0.73
N LEU A 330 1.66 -17.88 -0.50
CA LEU A 330 2.59 -18.71 -1.29
C LEU A 330 3.97 -18.82 -0.62
N MET A 331 4.53 -17.72 -0.09
CA MET A 331 5.79 -17.72 0.65
C MET A 331 5.74 -18.63 1.89
N LEU A 332 4.65 -18.59 2.66
CA LEU A 332 4.42 -19.48 3.80
C LEU A 332 4.35 -20.96 3.35
N ALA A 333 3.50 -21.26 2.37
CA ALA A 333 3.29 -22.63 1.87
C ALA A 333 4.59 -23.23 1.31
N LEU A 334 5.30 -22.50 0.45
CA LEU A 334 6.56 -22.98 -0.13
C LEU A 334 7.70 -23.01 0.88
N SER A 335 7.73 -22.13 1.89
CA SER A 335 8.68 -22.24 3.01
C SER A 335 8.45 -23.50 3.85
N ALA A 336 7.19 -23.90 4.08
CA ALA A 336 6.87 -25.16 4.72
C ALA A 336 7.31 -26.37 3.86
N VAL A 337 7.17 -26.28 2.53
CA VAL A 337 7.70 -27.29 1.59
C VAL A 337 9.23 -27.35 1.62
N HIS A 338 9.94 -26.21 1.63
CA HIS A 338 11.41 -26.15 1.74
C HIS A 338 11.88 -26.81 3.05
N ALA A 339 11.30 -26.41 4.19
CA ALA A 339 11.58 -27.01 5.49
C ALA A 339 11.26 -28.52 5.53
N GLY A 340 10.19 -28.96 4.85
CA GLY A 340 9.85 -30.37 4.66
C GLY A 340 10.91 -31.14 3.87
N ARG A 341 11.38 -30.58 2.74
CA ARG A 341 12.46 -31.16 1.91
C ARG A 341 13.77 -31.28 2.70
N ALA A 342 14.17 -30.22 3.41
CA ALA A 342 15.36 -30.21 4.27
C ALA A 342 15.29 -31.26 5.40
N ARG A 343 14.15 -31.34 6.11
CA ARG A 343 13.91 -32.36 7.16
C ARG A 343 13.95 -33.78 6.59
N ARG A 344 13.41 -34.03 5.39
CA ARG A 344 13.48 -35.35 4.73
C ARG A 344 14.92 -35.73 4.37
N ARG A 345 15.71 -34.82 3.76
CA ARG A 345 17.14 -35.04 3.48
C ARG A 345 17.93 -35.44 4.73
N HIS A 346 17.82 -34.66 5.82
CA HIS A 346 18.51 -34.98 7.08
C HIS A 346 18.01 -36.28 7.76
N ARG A 347 16.72 -36.64 7.64
CA ARG A 347 16.19 -37.90 8.18
C ARG A 347 16.63 -39.13 7.40
N GLY A 348 16.80 -39.04 6.08
CA GLY A 348 17.40 -40.12 5.27
C GLY A 348 18.84 -40.38 5.69
N ALA A 349 19.67 -39.33 5.71
CA ALA A 349 21.06 -39.41 6.15
C ALA A 349 21.22 -40.00 7.56
N ARG A 350 20.38 -39.62 8.53
CA ARG A 350 20.41 -40.16 9.91
C ARG A 350 19.85 -41.59 10.07
N ARG A 351 19.29 -42.22 9.03
CA ARG A 351 18.74 -43.59 9.09
C ARG A 351 19.55 -44.60 8.24
N GLY A 352 20.76 -44.23 7.80
CA GLY A 352 21.53 -45.04 6.84
C GLY A 352 20.92 -45.10 5.43
N GLY A 353 19.78 -44.43 5.21
CA GLY A 353 19.04 -44.38 3.95
C GLY A 353 19.18 -43.03 3.26
N ALA A 354 20.43 -42.58 3.07
CA ALA A 354 20.70 -41.51 2.10
C ALA A 354 20.57 -42.08 0.68
N PRO A 355 20.16 -41.28 -0.32
CA PRO A 355 20.34 -41.65 -1.72
C PRO A 355 21.84 -41.89 -1.97
N PRO A 356 22.27 -43.06 -2.46
CA PRO A 356 23.65 -43.55 -2.27
C PRO A 356 24.75 -42.85 -3.09
N HIS A 357 24.45 -41.75 -3.79
CA HIS A 357 25.29 -41.18 -4.86
C HIS A 357 25.37 -39.64 -4.84
N ALA A 358 25.39 -39.03 -3.66
CA ALA A 358 25.81 -37.63 -3.49
C ALA A 358 27.11 -37.61 -2.66
N PRO A 359 28.30 -37.64 -3.30
CA PRO A 359 29.56 -37.50 -2.57
C PRO A 359 29.59 -36.15 -1.85
N GLN A 360 30.27 -36.10 -0.70
CA GLN A 360 30.55 -34.81 -0.05
C GLN A 360 31.53 -34.04 -0.92
N VAL A 361 31.26 -32.75 -1.12
CA VAL A 361 32.20 -31.86 -1.80
C VAL A 361 33.30 -31.52 -0.79
N THR A 362 34.51 -31.99 -1.07
CA THR A 362 35.71 -31.89 -0.21
C THR A 362 36.89 -31.21 -0.93
N GLU A 363 36.75 -31.01 -2.24
CA GLU A 363 37.70 -30.30 -3.09
C GLU A 363 37.90 -28.85 -2.59
N PRO A 364 39.15 -28.36 -2.48
CA PRO A 364 39.39 -27.01 -1.97
C PRO A 364 38.78 -25.93 -2.86
N VAL A 365 38.47 -24.78 -2.25
CA VAL A 365 37.84 -23.63 -2.94
C VAL A 365 38.70 -22.38 -2.88
N THR A 366 38.49 -21.44 -3.81
CA THR A 366 39.07 -20.09 -3.69
C THR A 366 38.01 -19.11 -3.21
N VAL A 367 38.29 -18.41 -2.10
CA VAL A 367 37.46 -17.33 -1.55
C VAL A 367 37.99 -15.99 -2.05
N LEU A 368 37.13 -15.21 -2.71
CA LEU A 368 37.42 -13.86 -3.21
C LEU A 368 36.82 -12.81 -2.26
N VAL A 369 37.69 -11.96 -1.72
CA VAL A 369 37.32 -10.87 -0.79
C VAL A 369 37.72 -9.53 -1.42
N PRO A 370 36.85 -8.86 -2.18
CA PRO A 370 37.11 -7.51 -2.68
C PRO A 370 37.02 -6.51 -1.52
N ALA A 371 38.06 -5.70 -1.33
CA ALA A 371 38.18 -4.75 -0.23
C ALA A 371 38.54 -3.35 -0.73
N PHE A 372 37.90 -2.31 -0.17
CA PHE A 372 38.24 -0.91 -0.48
C PHE A 372 38.05 0.02 0.72
N ASN A 373 39.16 0.34 1.38
CA ASN A 373 39.21 1.14 2.59
C ASN A 373 38.29 0.58 3.70
N GLU A 374 38.64 -0.63 4.16
CA GLU A 374 37.93 -1.47 5.12
C GLU A 374 38.82 -1.87 6.31
N ARG A 375 39.78 -1.01 6.68
CA ARG A 375 40.66 -1.14 7.87
C ARG A 375 39.95 -1.66 9.12
N GLU A 376 38.76 -1.15 9.40
CA GLU A 376 37.99 -1.44 10.63
C GLU A 376 37.47 -2.89 10.71
N CYS A 377 37.38 -3.62 9.59
CA CYS A 377 36.71 -4.94 9.54
C CYS A 377 37.51 -6.04 8.84
N ILE A 378 38.43 -5.71 7.92
CA ILE A 378 39.10 -6.69 7.06
C ILE A 378 39.86 -7.78 7.84
N GLU A 379 40.42 -7.45 9.01
CA GLU A 379 41.08 -8.43 9.89
C GLU A 379 40.11 -9.51 10.37
N ASN A 380 38.94 -9.13 10.88
CA ASN A 380 37.93 -10.07 11.37
C ASN A 380 37.37 -10.93 10.22
N THR A 381 37.18 -10.34 9.05
CA THR A 381 36.80 -11.01 7.80
C THR A 381 37.79 -12.13 7.46
N VAL A 382 39.09 -11.82 7.33
CA VAL A 382 40.13 -12.78 6.95
C VAL A 382 40.38 -13.82 8.07
N ARG A 383 40.37 -13.42 9.35
CA ARG A 383 40.47 -14.36 10.48
C ARG A 383 39.28 -15.33 10.53
N SER A 384 38.08 -14.92 10.12
CA SER A 384 36.93 -15.83 10.05
C SER A 384 37.12 -16.93 8.99
N LEU A 385 37.74 -16.62 7.85
CA LEU A 385 38.07 -17.60 6.83
C LEU A 385 39.16 -18.58 7.29
N ALA A 386 40.18 -18.08 8.02
CA ALA A 386 41.22 -18.91 8.63
C ALA A 386 40.71 -19.87 9.72
N THR A 387 39.47 -19.72 10.20
CA THR A 387 38.81 -20.66 11.13
C THR A 387 37.80 -21.58 10.46
N SER A 388 37.74 -21.63 9.12
CA SER A 388 36.79 -22.50 8.40
C SER A 388 37.15 -23.99 8.50
N ASP A 389 36.11 -24.84 8.55
CA ASP A 389 36.25 -26.30 8.63
C ASP A 389 36.24 -27.01 7.25
N HIS A 390 36.71 -26.31 6.22
CA HIS A 390 36.84 -26.77 4.84
C HIS A 390 38.10 -26.19 4.16
N PRO A 391 38.84 -26.96 3.33
CA PRO A 391 40.06 -26.48 2.68
C PRO A 391 39.79 -25.29 1.74
N LEU A 392 40.59 -24.23 1.83
CA LEU A 392 40.42 -23.04 1.02
C LEU A 392 41.72 -22.25 0.76
N GLU A 393 41.73 -21.53 -0.35
CA GLU A 393 42.60 -20.40 -0.67
C GLU A 393 41.82 -19.10 -0.40
N VAL A 394 42.44 -18.07 0.18
CA VAL A 394 41.85 -16.71 0.25
C VAL A 394 42.63 -15.78 -0.67
N ILE A 395 41.93 -15.14 -1.60
CA ILE A 395 42.44 -14.02 -2.38
C ILE A 395 41.69 -12.76 -1.94
N VAL A 396 42.39 -11.86 -1.25
CA VAL A 396 41.89 -10.51 -0.95
C VAL A 396 42.29 -9.59 -2.11
N ILE A 397 41.34 -8.86 -2.69
CA ILE A 397 41.58 -7.94 -3.79
C ILE A 397 41.40 -6.51 -3.27
N ASP A 398 42.52 -5.83 -3.01
CA ASP A 398 42.55 -4.43 -2.59
C ASP A 398 42.35 -3.52 -3.80
N ASP A 399 41.15 -2.96 -3.91
CA ASP A 399 40.72 -2.07 -5.00
C ASP A 399 41.22 -0.63 -4.77
N GLY A 400 42.49 -0.48 -4.42
CA GLY A 400 43.17 0.82 -4.26
C GLY A 400 42.92 1.51 -2.92
N SER A 401 43.02 0.78 -1.81
CA SER A 401 42.79 1.34 -0.47
C SER A 401 43.85 2.37 -0.06
N THR A 402 43.40 3.41 0.64
CA THR A 402 44.23 4.52 1.15
C THR A 402 44.42 4.48 2.67
N ASP A 403 43.75 3.57 3.36
CA ASP A 403 43.80 3.36 4.82
C ASP A 403 44.69 2.17 5.23
N GLY A 404 45.47 1.59 4.31
CA GLY A 404 46.33 0.45 4.60
C GLY A 404 45.62 -0.90 4.80
N THR A 405 44.36 -1.04 4.34
CA THR A 405 43.61 -2.32 4.30
C THR A 405 44.49 -3.51 3.86
N ALA A 406 45.18 -3.40 2.72
CA ALA A 406 46.12 -4.43 2.24
C ALA A 406 47.24 -4.78 3.24
N HIS A 407 47.87 -3.77 3.87
CA HIS A 407 48.97 -3.98 4.81
C HIS A 407 48.52 -4.70 6.10
N ILE A 408 47.28 -4.48 6.53
CA ILE A 408 46.70 -5.22 7.66
C ILE A 408 46.66 -6.72 7.31
N VAL A 409 46.09 -7.07 6.15
CA VAL A 409 45.99 -8.48 5.70
C VAL A 409 47.36 -9.11 5.51
N GLU A 410 48.31 -8.41 4.87
CA GLU A 410 49.70 -8.86 4.73
C GLU A 410 50.36 -9.12 6.10
N SER A 411 50.13 -8.26 7.08
CA SER A 411 50.70 -8.40 8.43
C SER A 411 50.13 -9.57 9.25
N LEU A 412 49.02 -10.17 8.84
CA LEU A 412 48.45 -11.35 9.52
C LEU A 412 49.29 -12.61 9.31
N GLY A 413 50.09 -12.69 8.25
CA GLY A 413 50.96 -13.84 7.95
C GLY A 413 50.24 -15.19 7.78
N LEU A 414 48.94 -15.18 7.48
CA LEU A 414 48.11 -16.38 7.49
C LEU A 414 48.38 -17.28 6.28
N PRO A 415 48.58 -18.60 6.47
CA PRO A 415 48.81 -19.53 5.37
C PRO A 415 47.57 -19.62 4.46
N GLY A 416 47.80 -19.71 3.15
CA GLY A 416 46.73 -19.75 2.15
C GLY A 416 46.04 -18.41 1.87
N VAL A 417 46.47 -17.30 2.51
CA VAL A 417 45.97 -15.95 2.23
C VAL A 417 46.94 -15.20 1.32
N ARG A 418 46.41 -14.62 0.24
CA ARG A 418 47.15 -13.81 -0.76
C ARG A 418 46.43 -12.49 -0.99
N VAL A 419 47.19 -11.40 -1.11
CA VAL A 419 46.65 -10.07 -1.47
C VAL A 419 47.00 -9.74 -2.93
N LEU A 420 46.00 -9.35 -3.71
CA LEU A 420 46.16 -8.68 -5.00
C LEU A 420 45.86 -7.20 -4.80
N ARG A 421 46.68 -6.31 -5.38
CA ARG A 421 46.52 -4.85 -5.31
C ARG A 421 46.22 -4.31 -6.72
N GLN A 422 45.22 -3.44 -6.85
CA GLN A 422 44.87 -2.81 -8.13
C GLN A 422 44.45 -1.33 -7.95
N PRO A 423 44.45 -0.50 -9.02
CA PRO A 423 43.82 0.82 -8.97
C PRO A 423 42.30 0.69 -8.78
N ASN A 424 41.68 1.65 -8.07
CA ASN A 424 40.24 1.61 -7.79
C ASN A 424 39.41 1.57 -9.09
N SER A 425 38.82 0.41 -9.35
CA SER A 425 38.10 0.05 -10.57
C SER A 425 36.67 -0.45 -10.28
N GLY A 426 36.34 -0.68 -9.01
CA GLY A 426 35.03 -1.12 -8.55
C GLY A 426 34.93 -2.63 -8.34
N LYS A 427 34.01 -3.03 -7.44
CA LYS A 427 33.83 -4.42 -6.99
C LYS A 427 33.71 -5.46 -8.12
N PRO A 428 32.98 -5.25 -9.24
CA PRO A 428 32.92 -6.25 -10.32
C PRO A 428 34.28 -6.50 -10.96
N VAL A 429 35.07 -5.45 -11.20
CA VAL A 429 36.42 -5.55 -11.77
C VAL A 429 37.37 -6.25 -10.79
N ALA A 430 37.32 -5.88 -9.50
CA ALA A 430 38.10 -6.55 -8.45
C ALA A 430 37.76 -8.05 -8.33
N LEU A 431 36.48 -8.43 -8.39
CA LEU A 431 36.06 -9.83 -8.39
C LEU A 431 36.53 -10.58 -9.64
N ASN A 432 36.49 -9.97 -10.83
CA ASN A 432 36.98 -10.59 -12.06
C ASN A 432 38.51 -10.76 -12.04
N HIS A 433 39.26 -9.80 -11.49
CA HIS A 433 40.70 -9.92 -11.31
C HIS A 433 41.07 -11.01 -10.29
N GLY A 434 40.29 -11.18 -9.22
CA GLY A 434 40.37 -12.33 -8.31
C GLY A 434 40.06 -13.66 -9.02
N LEU A 435 39.00 -13.70 -9.84
CA LEU A 435 38.58 -14.89 -10.61
C LEU A 435 39.64 -15.38 -11.59
N GLN A 436 40.43 -14.46 -12.19
CA GLN A 436 41.57 -14.78 -13.05
C GLN A 436 42.73 -15.47 -12.29
N HIS A 437 42.89 -15.15 -11.01
CA HIS A 437 43.97 -15.68 -10.16
C HIS A 437 43.54 -16.88 -9.30
N ALA A 438 42.27 -17.28 -9.37
CA ALA A 438 41.68 -18.31 -8.54
C ALA A 438 42.08 -19.72 -8.99
N SER A 439 42.73 -20.46 -8.09
CA SER A 439 43.27 -21.79 -8.37
C SER A 439 42.16 -22.82 -8.63
N HIS A 440 41.05 -22.74 -7.89
CA HIS A 440 40.04 -23.79 -7.80
C HIS A 440 38.82 -23.57 -8.70
N GLU A 441 38.06 -24.65 -8.96
CA GLU A 441 36.84 -24.60 -9.77
C GLU A 441 35.61 -24.10 -9.00
N LEU A 442 35.63 -24.16 -7.67
CA LEU A 442 34.60 -23.57 -6.82
C LEU A 442 35.11 -22.25 -6.24
N ILE A 443 34.30 -21.20 -6.46
CA ILE A 443 34.60 -19.81 -6.10
C ILE A 443 33.59 -19.36 -5.05
N VAL A 444 34.07 -18.89 -3.91
CA VAL A 444 33.23 -18.25 -2.89
C VAL A 444 33.46 -16.74 -2.95
N MET A 445 32.39 -15.95 -2.87
CA MET A 445 32.47 -14.48 -2.84
C MET A 445 31.92 -13.97 -1.50
N MET A 446 32.65 -13.03 -0.90
CA MET A 446 32.42 -12.52 0.45
C MET A 446 32.81 -11.04 0.52
N ASP A 447 31.92 -10.18 1.03
CA ASP A 447 32.22 -8.75 1.21
C ASP A 447 33.22 -8.55 2.37
N GLY A 448 34.14 -7.59 2.25
CA GLY A 448 35.22 -7.32 3.22
C GLY A 448 34.78 -6.87 4.62
N ASP A 449 33.47 -6.72 4.87
CA ASP A 449 32.84 -6.37 6.14
C ASP A 449 32.17 -7.55 6.86
N THR A 450 32.31 -8.75 6.32
CA THR A 450 31.50 -9.92 6.68
C THR A 450 32.32 -10.95 7.46
N VAL A 451 31.68 -11.67 8.38
CA VAL A 451 32.27 -12.73 9.20
C VAL A 451 31.52 -14.04 8.96
N PHE A 452 32.22 -15.10 8.55
CA PHE A 452 31.62 -16.42 8.35
C PHE A 452 31.59 -17.23 9.66
N GLU A 453 30.55 -18.06 9.86
CA GLU A 453 30.64 -19.17 10.80
C GLU A 453 31.60 -20.25 10.23
N PRO A 454 32.40 -20.98 11.04
CA PRO A 454 33.39 -21.95 10.56
C PRO A 454 32.88 -22.93 9.49
N SER A 455 31.62 -23.37 9.65
CA SER A 455 30.90 -24.30 8.78
C SER A 455 30.41 -23.71 7.46
N THR A 456 30.49 -22.40 7.26
CA THR A 456 29.81 -21.69 6.16
C THR A 456 30.31 -22.11 4.80
N VAL A 457 31.63 -22.23 4.62
CA VAL A 457 32.23 -22.66 3.36
C VAL A 457 31.82 -24.10 3.04
N ARG A 458 31.92 -25.02 4.01
CA ARG A 458 31.47 -26.42 3.85
C ARG A 458 30.00 -26.51 3.42
N GLU A 459 29.11 -25.74 4.06
CA GLU A 459 27.67 -25.73 3.78
C GLU A 459 27.33 -25.05 2.43
N LEU A 460 28.14 -24.08 1.97
CA LEU A 460 28.03 -23.49 0.63
C LEU A 460 28.39 -24.46 -0.49
N VAL A 461 29.37 -25.36 -0.29
CA VAL A 461 29.90 -26.18 -1.38
C VAL A 461 29.13 -27.48 -1.64
N GLN A 462 28.49 -28.08 -0.62
CA GLN A 462 27.78 -29.36 -0.79
C GLN A 462 26.75 -29.42 -1.94
N PRO A 463 26.00 -28.34 -2.29
CA PRO A 463 25.08 -28.39 -3.42
C PRO A 463 25.75 -28.59 -4.80
N PHE A 464 27.07 -28.33 -4.93
CA PHE A 464 27.82 -28.62 -6.16
C PHE A 464 28.07 -30.10 -6.42
N ALA A 465 27.63 -31.01 -5.54
CA ALA A 465 27.48 -32.42 -5.87
C ALA A 465 26.47 -32.68 -7.01
N ASP A 466 25.56 -31.72 -7.30
CA ASP A 466 24.77 -31.72 -8.53
C ASP A 466 25.52 -30.92 -9.63
N PRO A 467 25.93 -31.53 -10.76
CA PRO A 467 26.66 -30.85 -11.83
C PRO A 467 25.86 -29.72 -12.50
N ARG A 468 24.54 -29.66 -12.30
CA ARG A 468 23.65 -28.61 -12.85
C ARG A 468 23.55 -27.37 -11.96
N VAL A 469 24.03 -27.43 -10.71
CA VAL A 469 24.11 -26.26 -9.84
C VAL A 469 25.32 -25.43 -10.28
N GLY A 470 25.06 -24.20 -10.72
CA GLY A 470 26.11 -23.24 -11.10
C GLY A 470 26.43 -22.24 -10.01
N ALA A 471 25.49 -22.01 -9.08
CA ALA A 471 25.70 -21.15 -7.93
C ALA A 471 24.80 -21.47 -6.72
N VAL A 472 25.23 -21.03 -5.55
CA VAL A 472 24.61 -21.25 -4.24
C VAL A 472 24.52 -19.92 -3.48
N ALA A 473 23.32 -19.57 -3.03
CA ALA A 473 23.07 -18.41 -2.18
C ALA A 473 23.15 -18.80 -0.70
N GLY A 474 23.94 -18.08 0.10
CA GLY A 474 23.99 -18.24 1.55
C GLY A 474 22.96 -17.39 2.31
N ASN A 475 23.00 -17.51 3.63
CA ASN A 475 22.12 -16.86 4.59
C ASN A 475 22.83 -15.68 5.28
N ALA A 476 22.74 -14.49 4.65
CA ALA A 476 23.26 -13.25 5.21
C ALA A 476 22.46 -12.81 6.44
N LYS A 477 23.16 -12.44 7.53
CA LYS A 477 22.61 -12.02 8.82
C LYS A 477 23.18 -10.67 9.24
N VAL A 478 22.32 -9.80 9.78
CA VAL A 478 22.75 -8.55 10.42
C VAL A 478 23.45 -8.86 11.75
N GLY A 479 24.70 -8.42 11.93
CA GLY A 479 25.42 -8.56 13.20
C GLY A 479 25.16 -7.42 14.19
N ASN A 480 25.20 -6.17 13.73
CA ASN A 480 25.06 -4.96 14.55
C ASN A 480 23.58 -4.57 14.82
N ARG A 481 22.88 -5.44 15.58
CA ARG A 481 21.43 -5.35 15.85
C ARG A 481 21.02 -4.35 16.96
N GLN A 482 21.98 -3.68 17.62
CA GLN A 482 21.76 -2.94 18.88
C GLN A 482 20.96 -1.63 18.74
N LYS A 483 20.97 -1.00 17.56
CA LYS A 483 20.24 0.25 17.27
C LYS A 483 18.94 -0.05 16.54
N LEU A 484 17.91 0.80 16.67
CA LEU A 484 16.61 0.63 15.99
C LEU A 484 16.72 0.34 14.48
N ILE A 485 17.62 1.03 13.79
CA ILE A 485 17.88 0.81 12.35
C ILE A 485 18.47 -0.60 12.08
N GLY A 486 19.28 -1.15 12.99
CA GLY A 486 19.77 -2.52 12.93
C GLY A 486 18.67 -3.55 13.24
N ALA A 487 17.80 -3.26 14.21
CA ALA A 487 16.65 -4.10 14.54
C ALA A 487 15.63 -4.18 13.38
N TRP A 488 15.29 -3.06 12.75
CA TRP A 488 14.40 -3.02 11.58
C TRP A 488 14.97 -3.76 10.36
N GLN A 489 16.27 -3.61 10.09
CA GLN A 489 16.94 -4.39 9.04
C GLN A 489 17.00 -5.88 9.38
N HIS A 490 17.15 -6.24 10.66
CA HIS A 490 17.08 -7.64 11.08
C HIS A 490 15.67 -8.24 10.85
N ILE A 491 14.59 -7.50 11.14
CA ILE A 491 13.22 -7.92 10.81
C ILE A 491 13.07 -8.16 9.31
N GLU A 492 13.53 -7.21 8.50
CA GLU A 492 13.47 -7.27 7.04
C GLU A 492 14.30 -8.41 6.44
N TYR A 493 15.50 -8.68 6.96
CA TYR A 493 16.34 -9.81 6.50
C TYR A 493 15.67 -11.16 6.76
N VAL A 494 14.98 -11.31 7.90
CA VAL A 494 14.28 -12.56 8.26
C VAL A 494 12.95 -12.70 7.53
N MET A 495 12.10 -11.67 7.56
CA MET A 495 10.74 -11.71 7.01
C MET A 495 10.69 -11.50 5.50
N GLY A 496 11.52 -10.59 4.97
CA GLY A 496 11.67 -10.34 3.55
C GLY A 496 12.62 -11.36 2.94
N PHE A 497 13.93 -11.15 3.08
CA PHE A 497 14.92 -11.88 2.28
C PHE A 497 14.96 -13.40 2.53
N ASN A 498 14.98 -13.85 3.79
CA ASN A 498 15.12 -15.29 4.08
C ASN A 498 13.84 -16.09 3.80
N LEU A 499 12.66 -15.50 3.96
CA LEU A 499 11.40 -16.14 3.58
C LEU A 499 11.23 -16.16 2.05
N ASP A 500 11.64 -15.08 1.36
CA ASP A 500 11.72 -15.06 -0.12
C ASP A 500 12.67 -16.12 -0.67
N ARG A 501 13.89 -16.25 -0.10
CA ARG A 501 14.87 -17.25 -0.58
C ARG A 501 14.34 -18.68 -0.52
N ARG A 502 13.60 -19.05 0.55
CA ARG A 502 12.94 -20.36 0.65
C ARG A 502 11.86 -20.56 -0.42
N MET A 503 11.09 -19.51 -0.73
CA MET A 503 10.11 -19.54 -1.83
C MET A 503 10.79 -19.70 -3.20
N TYR A 504 11.77 -18.84 -3.51
CA TYR A 504 12.46 -18.82 -4.80
C TYR A 504 13.34 -20.07 -5.05
N ASP A 505 13.89 -20.70 -4.00
CA ASP A 505 14.56 -22.00 -4.08
C ASP A 505 13.58 -23.12 -4.48
N VAL A 506 12.41 -23.18 -3.85
CA VAL A 506 11.37 -24.17 -4.18
C VAL A 506 10.81 -23.96 -5.60
N LEU A 507 10.70 -22.71 -6.04
CA LEU A 507 10.32 -22.32 -7.39
C LEU A 507 11.46 -22.45 -8.42
N ARG A 508 12.73 -22.55 -8.00
CA ARG A 508 13.94 -22.52 -8.87
C ARG A 508 14.04 -21.24 -9.73
N CYS A 509 13.86 -20.08 -9.11
CA CYS A 509 14.00 -18.78 -9.76
C CYS A 509 14.55 -17.69 -8.83
N MET A 510 15.63 -18.00 -8.11
CA MET A 510 16.34 -17.08 -7.22
C MET A 510 16.77 -15.80 -7.98
N PRO A 511 16.29 -14.60 -7.62
CA PRO A 511 16.62 -13.38 -8.36
C PRO A 511 18.00 -12.81 -8.00
N THR A 512 18.48 -13.05 -6.77
CA THR A 512 19.72 -12.46 -6.22
C THR A 512 20.41 -13.42 -5.26
N ILE A 513 21.64 -13.81 -5.56
CA ILE A 513 22.62 -14.32 -4.59
C ILE A 513 23.15 -13.11 -3.78
N PRO A 514 23.33 -13.18 -2.45
CA PRO A 514 23.89 -12.05 -1.70
C PRO A 514 25.39 -11.89 -1.99
N GLY A 515 25.84 -10.70 -2.40
CA GLY A 515 27.26 -10.40 -2.59
C GLY A 515 28.16 -10.66 -1.35
N ALA A 516 27.59 -10.69 -0.15
CA ALA A 516 28.28 -11.00 1.09
C ALA A 516 28.48 -12.51 1.36
N VAL A 517 27.71 -13.39 0.71
CA VAL A 517 27.77 -14.85 0.89
C VAL A 517 27.17 -15.59 -0.31
N GLY A 518 28.00 -15.80 -1.33
CA GLY A 518 27.67 -16.59 -2.52
C GLY A 518 28.78 -17.57 -2.87
N ALA A 519 28.42 -18.70 -3.47
CA ALA A 519 29.38 -19.62 -4.08
C ALA A 519 28.97 -19.95 -5.52
N PHE A 520 29.95 -20.21 -6.38
CA PHE A 520 29.80 -20.33 -7.83
C PHE A 520 30.75 -21.38 -8.40
N ARG A 521 30.39 -22.00 -9.54
CA ARG A 521 31.39 -22.66 -10.40
C ARG A 521 32.13 -21.60 -11.21
N ARG A 522 33.47 -21.68 -11.24
CA ARG A 522 34.33 -20.83 -12.06
C ARG A 522 33.98 -20.95 -13.55
N SER A 523 33.74 -22.18 -14.04
CA SER A 523 33.27 -22.45 -15.40
C SER A 523 31.90 -21.84 -15.72
N ALA A 524 30.99 -21.74 -14.75
CA ALA A 524 29.69 -21.07 -14.92
C ALA A 524 29.86 -19.55 -15.01
N LEU A 525 30.68 -18.96 -14.13
CA LEU A 525 31.04 -17.54 -14.16
C LEU A 525 31.69 -17.16 -15.50
N TRP A 526 32.68 -17.91 -15.97
CA TRP A 526 33.34 -17.64 -17.26
C TRP A 526 32.36 -17.66 -18.43
N ARG A 527 31.41 -18.61 -18.47
CA ARG A 527 30.44 -18.70 -19.57
C ARG A 527 29.45 -17.53 -19.61
N VAL A 528 29.11 -16.93 -18.46
CA VAL A 528 28.26 -15.73 -18.40
C VAL A 528 29.03 -14.40 -18.49
N GLY A 529 30.35 -14.44 -18.68
CA GLY A 529 31.21 -13.25 -18.79
C GLY A 529 31.69 -12.66 -17.46
N GLY A 530 31.60 -13.41 -16.36
CA GLY A 530 32.03 -12.98 -15.02
C GLY A 530 31.05 -12.02 -14.34
N MET A 531 31.59 -11.16 -13.47
CA MET A 531 30.84 -10.11 -12.78
C MET A 531 30.74 -8.86 -13.65
N SER A 532 29.53 -8.47 -14.05
CA SER A 532 29.31 -7.31 -14.90
C SER A 532 29.27 -5.99 -14.12
N ASP A 533 29.79 -4.92 -14.73
CA ASP A 533 29.76 -3.54 -14.25
C ASP A 533 28.64 -2.68 -14.89
N ASP A 534 27.81 -3.26 -15.79
CA ASP A 534 26.64 -2.60 -16.40
C ASP A 534 25.63 -2.05 -15.37
N THR A 535 25.59 -2.67 -14.18
CA THR A 535 24.53 -2.45 -13.18
C THR A 535 25.10 -2.21 -11.79
N LEU A 536 24.34 -1.47 -10.97
CA LEU A 536 24.70 -1.19 -9.58
C LEU A 536 24.43 -2.35 -8.60
N ALA A 537 23.95 -3.51 -9.09
CA ALA A 537 23.67 -4.71 -8.32
C ALA A 537 24.27 -5.93 -9.04
N GLU A 538 25.59 -6.01 -8.97
CA GLU A 538 26.44 -6.99 -9.65
C GLU A 538 26.06 -8.45 -9.33
N ASP A 539 25.62 -8.67 -8.09
CA ASP A 539 25.19 -9.96 -7.54
C ASP A 539 23.84 -10.43 -8.10
N THR A 540 22.95 -9.49 -8.39
CA THR A 540 21.63 -9.70 -9.00
C THR A 540 21.79 -9.95 -10.51
N ASP A 541 22.62 -9.18 -11.19
CA ASP A 541 22.89 -9.31 -12.63
C ASP A 541 23.48 -10.69 -12.98
N VAL A 542 24.54 -11.11 -12.27
CA VAL A 542 25.16 -12.44 -12.50
C VAL A 542 24.18 -13.58 -12.16
N THR A 543 23.32 -13.41 -11.15
CA THR A 543 22.29 -14.42 -10.82
C THR A 543 21.28 -14.58 -11.96
N MET A 544 20.82 -13.47 -12.56
CA MET A 544 19.92 -13.51 -13.73
C MET A 544 20.62 -14.05 -14.99
N ALA A 545 21.91 -13.79 -15.17
CA ALA A 545 22.70 -14.33 -16.28
C ALA A 545 22.86 -15.86 -16.19
N LEU A 546 23.22 -16.38 -15.00
CA LEU A 546 23.35 -17.82 -14.74
C LEU A 546 22.04 -18.57 -14.98
N HIS A 547 20.90 -17.99 -14.58
CA HIS A 547 19.58 -18.56 -14.87
C HIS A 547 19.21 -18.58 -16.37
N ARG A 548 19.77 -17.67 -17.19
CA ARG A 548 19.54 -17.65 -18.65
C ARG A 548 20.43 -18.64 -19.40
N ASP A 549 21.68 -18.80 -18.99
CA ASP A 549 22.57 -19.88 -19.47
C ASP A 549 22.05 -21.27 -19.06
N GLY A 550 21.30 -21.34 -17.96
CA GLY A 550 20.51 -22.52 -17.56
C GLY A 550 21.00 -23.24 -16.32
N TRP A 551 21.90 -22.62 -15.56
CA TRP A 551 22.34 -23.15 -14.27
C TRP A 551 21.21 -23.10 -13.23
N GLN A 552 21.19 -24.11 -12.36
CA GLN A 552 20.41 -24.04 -11.13
C GLN A 552 21.14 -23.14 -10.12
N VAL A 553 20.40 -22.18 -9.57
CA VAL A 553 20.79 -21.39 -8.40
C VAL A 553 19.93 -21.87 -7.21
N VAL A 554 20.57 -22.23 -6.11
CA VAL A 554 19.93 -22.91 -4.95
C VAL A 554 20.28 -22.22 -3.63
N TYR A 555 19.49 -22.44 -2.57
CA TYR A 555 19.67 -21.79 -1.27
C TYR A 555 20.27 -22.72 -0.20
N ALA A 556 21.41 -22.32 0.37
CA ALA A 556 22.05 -22.98 1.50
C ALA A 556 21.71 -22.26 2.81
N GLU A 557 20.53 -22.53 3.38
CA GLU A 557 20.02 -21.88 4.62
C GLU A 557 21.00 -21.97 5.82
N ARG A 558 21.86 -22.98 5.84
CA ARG A 558 22.84 -23.26 6.90
C ARG A 558 24.17 -22.52 6.74
N ALA A 559 24.50 -22.04 5.54
CA ALA A 559 25.70 -21.25 5.28
C ALA A 559 25.49 -19.80 5.76
N ARG A 560 26.04 -19.44 6.93
CA ARG A 560 25.68 -18.21 7.64
C ARG A 560 26.82 -17.19 7.67
N ALA A 561 26.50 -15.98 7.22
CA ALA A 561 27.47 -14.89 7.15
C ALA A 561 26.93 -13.64 7.85
N TRP A 562 27.73 -13.05 8.72
CA TRP A 562 27.37 -11.93 9.58
C TRP A 562 27.99 -10.64 9.02
N THR A 563 27.15 -9.69 8.56
CA THR A 563 27.57 -8.46 7.85
C THR A 563 27.20 -7.19 8.64
N GLU A 564 27.95 -6.09 8.45
CA GLU A 564 27.70 -4.82 9.12
C GLU A 564 26.64 -4.00 8.36
N ALA A 565 25.43 -3.95 8.90
CA ALA A 565 24.33 -3.19 8.33
C ALA A 565 24.50 -1.67 8.57
N PRO A 566 23.98 -0.81 7.67
CA PRO A 566 23.89 0.64 7.86
C PRO A 566 23.42 1.07 9.26
N GLN A 567 24.16 1.97 9.90
CA GLN A 567 23.87 2.43 11.27
C GLN A 567 23.06 3.73 11.32
N ASN A 568 22.87 4.42 10.19
CA ASN A 568 22.14 5.68 10.10
C ASN A 568 21.38 5.80 8.77
N ALA A 569 20.37 6.68 8.76
CA ALA A 569 19.47 6.85 7.62
C ALA A 569 20.18 7.24 6.30
N ARG A 570 21.32 7.95 6.36
CA ARG A 570 22.08 8.35 5.16
C ARG A 570 22.80 7.15 4.52
N GLN A 571 23.46 6.31 5.33
CA GLN A 571 24.05 5.05 4.85
C GLN A 571 22.98 4.12 4.29
N LEU A 572 21.85 3.99 5.00
CA LEU A 572 20.72 3.17 4.58
C LEU A 572 20.15 3.66 3.25
N TRP A 573 19.96 4.98 3.08
CA TRP A 573 19.51 5.57 1.82
C TRP A 573 20.44 5.22 0.66
N SER A 574 21.75 5.43 0.80
CA SER A 574 22.72 5.11 -0.27
C SER A 574 22.76 3.62 -0.60
N GLN A 575 22.68 2.72 0.39
CA GLN A 575 22.58 1.27 0.17
C GLN A 575 21.29 0.90 -0.58
N ARG A 576 20.13 1.36 -0.09
CA ARG A 576 18.83 0.95 -0.64
C ARG A 576 18.54 1.57 -1.99
N TYR A 577 19.02 2.79 -2.24
CA TYR A 577 18.99 3.38 -3.57
C TYR A 577 19.87 2.59 -4.56
N ARG A 578 21.07 2.15 -4.15
CA ARG A 578 21.92 1.26 -4.97
C ARG A 578 21.19 -0.03 -5.31
N TRP A 579 20.62 -0.71 -4.32
CA TRP A 579 19.90 -1.97 -4.51
C TRP A 579 18.66 -1.78 -5.39
N SER A 580 17.74 -0.87 -5.04
CA SER A 580 16.51 -0.65 -5.80
C SER A 580 16.78 -0.26 -7.26
N TYR A 581 17.73 0.65 -7.51
CA TYR A 581 18.07 1.04 -8.89
C TYR A 581 18.85 -0.06 -9.64
N GLY A 582 19.81 -0.72 -8.99
CA GLY A 582 20.55 -1.84 -9.57
C GLY A 582 19.65 -3.01 -9.97
N THR A 583 18.67 -3.38 -9.14
CA THR A 583 17.65 -4.38 -9.46
C THR A 583 16.81 -3.96 -10.67
N MET A 584 16.43 -2.67 -10.80
CA MET A 584 15.74 -2.17 -12.00
C MET A 584 16.63 -2.27 -13.25
N GLN A 585 17.92 -1.97 -13.14
CA GLN A 585 18.87 -2.13 -14.26
C GLN A 585 19.02 -3.60 -14.67
N ALA A 586 19.16 -4.53 -13.72
CA ALA A 586 19.24 -5.96 -13.98
C ALA A 586 17.95 -6.49 -14.63
N ILE A 587 16.77 -6.14 -14.09
CA ILE A 587 15.47 -6.49 -14.70
C ILE A 587 15.40 -5.98 -16.14
N TRP A 588 15.84 -4.75 -16.41
CA TRP A 588 15.86 -4.19 -17.76
C TRP A 588 16.85 -4.91 -18.68
N LYS A 589 18.07 -5.20 -18.22
CA LYS A 589 19.09 -5.95 -18.96
C LYS A 589 18.60 -7.35 -19.36
N HIS A 590 17.92 -8.04 -18.45
CA HIS A 590 17.43 -9.41 -18.64
C HIS A 590 15.99 -9.52 -19.15
N ARG A 591 15.31 -8.39 -19.46
CA ARG A 591 13.89 -8.32 -19.87
C ARG A 591 13.46 -9.22 -21.03
N ARG A 592 14.38 -9.63 -21.91
CA ARG A 592 14.07 -10.54 -23.03
C ARG A 592 13.83 -11.99 -22.58
N ALA A 593 14.27 -12.38 -21.38
CA ALA A 593 14.05 -13.73 -20.83
C ALA A 593 12.57 -14.14 -20.80
N VAL A 594 11.63 -13.18 -20.71
CA VAL A 594 10.17 -13.44 -20.68
C VAL A 594 9.64 -14.11 -21.96
N VAL A 595 10.31 -13.89 -23.12
CA VAL A 595 9.97 -14.49 -24.42
C VAL A 595 10.97 -15.54 -24.90
N GLU A 596 12.10 -15.70 -24.20
CA GLU A 596 13.13 -16.68 -24.56
C GLU A 596 12.66 -18.12 -24.30
N ARG A 597 12.96 -19.01 -25.24
CA ARG A 597 12.75 -20.47 -25.10
C ARG A 597 13.98 -21.11 -24.45
N GLY A 598 13.88 -22.37 -24.06
CA GLY A 598 14.98 -23.06 -23.37
C GLY A 598 15.16 -22.58 -21.92
N PRO A 599 16.40 -22.60 -21.37
CA PRO A 599 16.62 -22.41 -19.94
C PRO A 599 16.19 -21.03 -19.40
N SER A 600 16.49 -19.94 -20.11
CA SER A 600 15.97 -18.59 -19.84
C SER A 600 14.47 -18.57 -19.54
N GLY A 601 13.70 -19.37 -20.28
CA GLY A 601 12.25 -19.34 -20.27
C GLY A 601 11.61 -19.77 -18.95
N HIS A 602 12.32 -20.42 -18.02
CA HIS A 602 11.76 -20.66 -16.68
C HIS A 602 11.86 -19.41 -15.80
N PHE A 603 13.08 -18.91 -15.58
CA PHE A 603 13.31 -17.70 -14.80
C PHE A 603 12.58 -16.49 -15.39
N GLY A 604 12.60 -16.34 -16.72
CA GLY A 604 11.93 -15.25 -17.42
C GLY A 604 10.41 -15.23 -17.30
N ARG A 605 9.73 -16.38 -17.17
CA ARG A 605 8.26 -16.43 -17.04
C ARG A 605 7.77 -16.51 -15.59
N VAL A 606 8.63 -16.86 -14.62
CA VAL A 606 8.25 -16.98 -13.20
C VAL A 606 9.01 -16.00 -12.31
N GLY A 607 10.35 -16.03 -12.33
CA GLY A 607 11.18 -15.18 -11.48
C GLY A 607 11.10 -13.70 -11.84
N LEU A 608 11.26 -13.37 -13.12
CA LEU A 608 11.32 -11.97 -13.57
C LEU A 608 10.00 -11.20 -13.34
N PRO A 609 8.80 -11.77 -13.59
CA PRO A 609 7.53 -11.12 -13.23
C PRO A 609 7.34 -10.96 -11.72
N LEU A 610 7.73 -11.96 -10.91
CA LEU A 610 7.63 -11.87 -9.44
C LEU A 610 8.49 -10.75 -8.85
N VAL A 611 9.78 -10.67 -9.23
CA VAL A 611 10.67 -9.60 -8.73
C VAL A 611 10.26 -8.22 -9.27
N SER A 612 9.81 -8.14 -10.53
CA SER A 612 9.29 -6.88 -11.08
C SER A 612 8.04 -6.42 -10.33
N LEU A 613 7.03 -7.28 -10.20
CA LEU A 613 5.77 -6.95 -9.55
C LEU A 613 5.97 -6.56 -8.08
N PHE A 614 6.73 -7.34 -7.31
CA PHE A 614 6.77 -7.18 -5.86
C PHE A 614 7.96 -6.38 -5.30
N THR A 615 9.05 -6.22 -6.04
CA THR A 615 10.19 -5.38 -5.63
C THR A 615 10.15 -3.99 -6.28
N VAL A 616 9.55 -3.85 -7.46
CA VAL A 616 9.61 -2.62 -8.28
C VAL A 616 8.25 -1.92 -8.44
N PHE A 617 7.16 -2.65 -8.73
CA PHE A 617 5.84 -2.03 -8.98
C PHE A 617 4.95 -1.87 -7.75
N ALA A 618 4.55 -2.95 -7.08
CA ALA A 618 3.57 -2.91 -5.98
C ALA A 618 3.96 -1.94 -4.83
N PRO A 619 5.25 -1.81 -4.43
CA PRO A 619 5.63 -0.85 -3.40
C PRO A 619 5.50 0.64 -3.79
N LEU A 620 5.27 0.98 -5.08
CA LEU A 620 4.92 2.35 -5.49
C LEU A 620 3.51 2.78 -5.04
N LEU A 621 2.59 1.83 -4.83
CA LEU A 621 1.22 2.11 -4.38
C LEU A 621 1.13 2.23 -2.86
N ALA A 622 2.11 1.69 -2.12
CA ALA A 622 2.13 1.68 -0.67
C ALA A 622 2.03 3.08 0.00
N PRO A 623 2.61 4.19 -0.53
CA PRO A 623 2.39 5.54 0.00
C PRO A 623 0.91 5.95 0.03
N LEU A 624 0.10 5.49 -0.94
CA LEU A 624 -1.33 5.82 -1.00
C LEU A 624 -2.08 5.20 0.19
N ILE A 625 -1.67 4.02 0.67
CA ILE A 625 -2.27 3.39 1.86
C ILE A 625 -2.18 4.34 3.06
N ASP A 626 -1.04 5.02 3.23
CA ASP A 626 -0.83 5.93 4.36
C ASP A 626 -1.55 7.29 4.15
N VAL A 627 -1.75 7.72 2.91
CA VAL A 627 -2.61 8.89 2.58
C VAL A 627 -4.09 8.58 2.87
N PHE A 628 -4.61 7.43 2.41
CA PHE A 628 -5.97 6.99 2.68
C PHE A 628 -6.19 6.70 4.18
N LEU A 629 -5.17 6.22 4.90
CA LEU A 629 -5.19 6.07 6.36
C LEU A 629 -5.38 7.42 7.06
N VAL A 630 -4.54 8.42 6.76
CA VAL A 630 -4.65 9.75 7.37
C VAL A 630 -5.99 10.40 7.02
N TYR A 631 -6.42 10.32 5.76
CA TYR A 631 -7.71 10.80 5.32
C TYR A 631 -8.88 10.12 6.07
N GLY A 632 -8.88 8.79 6.14
CA GLY A 632 -9.91 8.00 6.81
C GLY A 632 -9.90 8.08 8.33
N LEU A 633 -8.85 8.63 8.94
CA LEU A 633 -8.79 8.95 10.37
C LEU A 633 -9.33 10.36 10.66
N LEU A 634 -9.08 11.34 9.77
CA LEU A 634 -9.48 12.74 9.92
C LEU A 634 -10.93 13.02 9.49
N PHE A 635 -11.40 12.37 8.43
CA PHE A 635 -12.69 12.64 7.78
C PHE A 635 -13.55 11.36 7.61
N GLY A 636 -12.91 10.19 7.61
CA GLY A 636 -13.62 8.90 7.58
C GLY A 636 -14.04 8.40 8.97
N PRO A 637 -14.68 7.21 9.06
CA PRO A 637 -15.07 6.60 10.33
C PRO A 637 -13.86 6.14 11.15
N THR A 638 -13.24 7.04 11.91
CA THR A 638 -11.93 6.91 12.56
C THR A 638 -11.69 5.57 13.25
N LEU A 639 -12.66 5.05 14.01
CA LEU A 639 -12.56 3.75 14.70
C LEU A 639 -12.48 2.56 13.74
N ARG A 640 -13.22 2.57 12.62
CA ARG A 640 -13.16 1.52 11.59
C ARG A 640 -11.82 1.59 10.85
N THR A 641 -11.35 2.78 10.52
CA THR A 641 -10.05 3.00 9.86
C THR A 641 -8.89 2.55 10.74
N ALA A 642 -8.89 2.93 12.01
CA ALA A 642 -7.91 2.49 13.00
C ALA A 642 -7.95 0.96 13.20
N GLY A 643 -9.14 0.38 13.33
CA GLY A 643 -9.33 -1.07 13.45
C GLY A 643 -8.79 -1.84 12.25
N ALA A 644 -9.05 -1.37 11.02
CA ALA A 644 -8.52 -1.97 9.80
C ALA A 644 -6.97 -1.90 9.73
N TRP A 645 -6.37 -0.76 10.10
CA TRP A 645 -4.92 -0.62 10.17
C TRP A 645 -4.30 -1.54 11.23
N LEU A 646 -4.90 -1.62 12.42
CA LEU A 646 -4.47 -2.54 13.48
C LEU A 646 -4.60 -4.01 13.06
N ALA A 647 -5.64 -4.39 12.30
CA ALA A 647 -5.79 -5.73 11.76
C ALA A 647 -4.68 -6.08 10.74
N VAL A 648 -4.35 -5.16 9.82
CA VAL A 648 -3.22 -5.33 8.88
C VAL A 648 -1.89 -5.46 9.64
N LEU A 649 -1.66 -4.62 10.65
CA LEU A 649 -0.47 -4.67 11.50
C LEU A 649 -0.38 -5.99 12.31
N ALA A 650 -1.50 -6.50 12.82
CA ALA A 650 -1.57 -7.79 13.51
C ALA A 650 -1.26 -8.95 12.58
N VAL A 651 -1.81 -8.96 11.36
CA VAL A 651 -1.45 -9.95 10.32
C VAL A 651 0.04 -9.88 10.00
N GLN A 652 0.61 -8.69 9.77
CA GLN A 652 2.06 -8.52 9.56
C GLN A 652 2.89 -9.03 10.74
N GLY A 653 2.44 -8.79 11.99
CA GLY A 653 3.09 -9.28 13.21
C GLY A 653 3.10 -10.81 13.31
N LEU A 654 1.97 -11.47 13.04
CA LEU A 654 1.87 -12.93 12.98
C LEU A 654 2.77 -13.52 11.89
N CYS A 655 2.77 -12.90 10.71
CA CYS A 655 3.60 -13.25 9.56
C CYS A 655 5.11 -13.15 9.88
N ALA A 656 5.52 -12.06 10.52
CA ALA A 656 6.90 -11.87 10.97
C ALA A 656 7.29 -12.87 12.08
N ALA A 657 6.41 -13.10 13.06
CA ALA A 657 6.65 -14.07 14.14
C ALA A 657 6.81 -15.50 13.62
N TYR A 658 6.10 -15.88 12.55
CA TYR A 658 6.32 -17.17 11.87
C TYR A 658 7.72 -17.23 11.21
N ALA A 659 8.12 -16.20 10.47
CA ALA A 659 9.45 -16.15 9.83
C ALA A 659 10.60 -16.23 10.86
N PHE A 660 10.49 -15.50 11.97
CA PHE A 660 11.44 -15.57 13.08
C PHE A 660 11.50 -16.96 13.73
N ARG A 661 10.36 -17.64 13.90
CA ARG A 661 10.30 -19.02 14.40
C ARG A 661 10.95 -20.03 13.45
N LEU A 662 10.88 -19.84 12.12
CA LEU A 662 11.62 -20.66 11.15
C LEU A 662 13.14 -20.46 11.28
N ASP A 663 13.60 -19.21 11.34
CA ASP A 663 15.02 -18.85 11.45
C ASP A 663 15.63 -19.10 12.85
N ARG A 664 14.79 -19.43 13.86
CA ARG A 664 15.12 -19.54 15.29
C ARG A 664 15.65 -18.25 15.92
N GLU A 665 15.16 -17.11 15.45
CA GLU A 665 15.52 -15.78 15.95
C GLU A 665 14.61 -15.35 17.11
N ARG A 666 15.13 -14.54 18.05
CA ARG A 666 14.34 -14.04 19.20
C ARG A 666 13.26 -13.08 18.71
N LEU A 667 12.04 -13.19 19.21
CA LEU A 667 10.88 -12.38 18.78
C LEU A 667 10.93 -10.91 19.25
N THR A 668 11.78 -10.56 20.21
CA THR A 668 11.89 -9.22 20.82
C THR A 668 11.96 -8.04 19.83
N PRO A 669 12.67 -8.10 18.68
CA PRO A 669 12.69 -7.00 17.72
C PRO A 669 11.32 -6.63 17.16
N LEU A 670 10.37 -7.58 17.08
CA LEU A 670 9.03 -7.37 16.53
C LEU A 670 8.19 -6.36 17.33
N LEU A 671 8.55 -6.07 18.58
CA LEU A 671 7.98 -4.96 19.35
C LEU A 671 8.18 -3.59 18.65
N THR A 672 9.20 -3.47 17.78
CA THR A 672 9.50 -2.25 17.02
C THR A 672 8.80 -2.21 15.64
N LEU A 673 8.05 -3.25 15.26
CA LEU A 673 7.34 -3.34 13.98
C LEU A 673 6.33 -2.19 13.74
N PRO A 674 5.53 -1.72 14.73
CA PRO A 674 4.61 -0.60 14.52
C PRO A 674 5.38 0.69 14.15
N LEU A 675 6.50 0.94 14.83
CA LEU A 675 7.36 2.10 14.56
C LEU A 675 8.07 1.96 13.19
N GLN A 676 8.36 0.72 12.75
CA GLN A 676 8.89 0.44 11.41
C GLN A 676 7.91 0.88 10.30
N GLN A 677 6.60 0.64 10.48
CA GLN A 677 5.57 1.06 9.53
C GLN A 677 5.42 2.59 9.46
N LEU A 678 5.69 3.30 10.56
CA LEU A 678 5.56 4.76 10.64
C LEU A 678 6.82 5.53 10.19
N TRP A 679 8.02 4.97 10.34
CA TRP A 679 9.29 5.67 10.03
C TRP A 679 10.11 4.99 8.93
N TYR A 680 10.52 3.74 9.14
CA TYR A 680 11.42 3.02 8.21
C TYR A 680 10.80 2.88 6.82
N ARG A 681 9.51 2.53 6.76
CA ARG A 681 8.75 2.37 5.53
C ARG A 681 8.68 3.66 4.69
N GLN A 682 8.54 4.82 5.35
CA GLN A 682 8.51 6.13 4.69
C GLN A 682 9.86 6.48 4.04
N LEU A 683 10.97 6.12 4.69
CA LEU A 683 12.31 6.23 4.11
C LEU A 683 12.44 5.37 2.84
N MET A 684 11.90 4.14 2.85
CA MET A 684 11.94 3.24 1.70
C MET A 684 11.09 3.75 0.53
N TYR A 685 9.92 4.33 0.78
CA TYR A 685 9.11 4.98 -0.28
C TYR A 685 9.91 6.07 -1.02
N MET A 686 10.58 6.95 -0.27
CA MET A 686 11.32 8.08 -0.85
C MET A 686 12.57 7.61 -1.62
N VAL A 687 13.26 6.57 -1.13
CA VAL A 687 14.34 5.89 -1.86
C VAL A 687 13.85 5.26 -3.17
N LEU A 688 12.72 4.55 -3.12
CA LEU A 688 12.16 3.86 -4.28
C LEU A 688 11.69 4.85 -5.35
N MET A 689 11.01 5.93 -4.96
CA MET A 689 10.62 7.00 -5.89
C MET A 689 11.84 7.70 -6.51
N GLN A 690 12.92 7.92 -5.75
CA GLN A 690 14.17 8.44 -6.33
C GLN A 690 14.76 7.45 -7.36
N SER A 691 14.74 6.14 -7.06
CA SER A 691 15.26 5.09 -7.95
C SER A 691 14.46 5.05 -9.26
N TRP A 692 13.12 5.08 -9.17
CA TRP A 692 12.22 5.15 -10.31
C TRP A 692 12.41 6.41 -11.17
N ILE A 693 12.50 7.59 -10.56
CA ILE A 693 12.78 8.84 -11.30
C ILE A 693 14.14 8.77 -12.01
N THR A 694 15.14 8.10 -11.41
CA THR A 694 16.45 7.90 -12.05
C THR A 694 16.37 6.92 -13.22
N ALA A 695 15.64 5.80 -13.06
CA ALA A 695 15.45 4.81 -14.11
C ALA A 695 14.73 5.41 -15.33
N LEU A 696 13.66 6.18 -15.11
CA LEU A 696 12.90 6.86 -16.18
C LEU A 696 13.69 8.00 -16.85
N THR A 697 14.72 8.56 -16.20
CA THR A 697 15.56 9.63 -16.77
C THR A 697 16.95 9.16 -17.24
N GLY A 698 17.24 7.86 -17.18
CA GLY A 698 18.51 7.28 -17.65
C GLY A 698 19.76 7.71 -16.87
N GLY A 699 19.59 8.18 -15.63
CA GLY A 699 20.66 8.81 -14.85
C GLY A 699 21.75 7.85 -14.35
N ARG A 700 22.92 7.84 -15.00
CA ARG A 700 24.10 7.10 -14.52
C ARG A 700 24.59 7.67 -13.17
N LEU A 701 24.78 6.80 -12.17
CA LEU A 701 25.29 7.18 -10.85
C LEU A 701 26.75 6.73 -10.64
N LYS A 702 27.53 7.50 -9.89
CA LYS A 702 28.81 7.02 -9.32
C LYS A 702 28.58 6.37 -7.95
N TRP A 703 29.41 5.37 -7.62
CA TRP A 703 29.37 4.61 -6.36
C TRP A 703 29.37 5.51 -5.11
N GLN A 704 28.68 5.08 -4.04
CA GLN A 704 28.55 5.85 -2.79
C GLN A 704 28.97 5.01 -1.58
N LYS A 705 30.00 5.48 -0.86
CA LYS A 705 30.67 4.75 0.22
C LYS A 705 29.84 4.70 1.53
N LEU A 706 29.78 3.51 2.15
CA LEU A 706 29.41 3.32 3.55
C LEU A 706 30.60 3.63 4.48
N ARG A 707 30.34 4.09 5.71
CA ARG A 707 31.36 4.09 6.78
C ARG A 707 31.12 2.89 7.68
N ARG A 708 32.10 1.98 7.74
CA ARG A 708 32.15 0.82 8.65
C ARG A 708 32.52 1.26 10.07
N THR A 709 32.36 0.36 11.05
CA THR A 709 32.72 0.61 12.46
C THR A 709 33.37 -0.56 13.19
N GLY A 710 33.65 -1.68 12.50
CA GLY A 710 34.42 -2.79 13.05
C GLY A 710 33.73 -3.63 14.14
N GLN A 711 32.43 -3.43 14.38
CA GLN A 711 31.66 -4.04 15.49
C GLN A 711 31.47 -5.57 15.43
N LEU A 712 32.16 -6.28 14.53
CA LEU A 712 32.03 -7.72 14.29
C LEU A 712 33.33 -8.47 14.65
N GLY A 713 33.70 -8.47 15.94
CA GLY A 713 34.89 -9.19 16.41
C GLY A 713 34.77 -10.72 16.46
N ALA A 714 33.55 -11.26 16.49
CA ALA A 714 33.26 -12.69 16.42
C ALA A 714 31.78 -12.93 16.04
N ALA A 715 31.43 -14.15 15.64
CA ALA A 715 30.03 -14.56 15.53
C ALA A 715 29.35 -14.52 16.94
N PRO A 716 28.09 -14.06 17.07
CA PRO A 716 27.49 -13.83 18.39
C PRO A 716 27.40 -15.11 19.26
N PRO A 717 27.83 -15.06 20.54
CA PRO A 717 27.76 -16.23 21.43
C PRO A 717 26.30 -16.64 21.66
N GLY A 718 25.98 -17.87 21.24
CA GLY A 718 24.62 -18.41 21.22
C GLY A 718 24.39 -19.48 20.14
N ALA A 719 25.25 -19.54 19.12
CA ALA A 719 25.24 -20.58 18.08
C ALA A 719 26.07 -21.83 18.46
N ALA A 720 25.88 -22.34 19.68
CA ALA A 720 26.53 -23.59 20.09
C ALA A 720 25.96 -24.80 19.30
N PRO A 721 26.81 -25.71 18.78
CA PRO A 721 26.35 -27.00 18.27
C PRO A 721 25.69 -27.83 19.39
N ASP A 722 24.72 -28.67 19.04
CA ASP A 722 24.22 -29.72 19.94
C ASP A 722 25.39 -30.68 20.26
N PRO A 723 25.83 -30.83 21.53
CA PRO A 723 26.98 -31.67 21.88
C PRO A 723 26.75 -33.15 21.53
N ARG A 724 25.51 -33.58 21.25
CA ARG A 724 25.17 -34.91 20.72
C ARG A 724 25.57 -35.12 19.24
N ALA A 725 26.25 -34.17 18.62
CA ALA A 725 26.73 -34.24 17.24
C ALA A 725 28.22 -34.58 17.08
N LEU A 726 29.00 -34.65 18.18
CA LEU A 726 30.43 -34.95 18.16
C LEU A 726 30.70 -36.37 18.69
N THR A 727 30.68 -37.34 17.79
CA THR A 727 31.29 -38.67 18.00
C THR A 727 32.51 -38.75 17.09
N PRO A 728 33.74 -38.91 17.61
CA PRO A 728 34.92 -39.04 16.76
C PRO A 728 34.86 -40.31 15.89
N PRO A 729 35.36 -40.28 14.64
CA PRO A 729 35.60 -41.52 13.89
C PRO A 729 36.66 -42.36 14.61
N GLY A 730 36.46 -43.69 14.61
CA GLY A 730 37.20 -44.60 15.49
C GLY A 730 38.70 -44.74 15.17
N ALA A 731 39.49 -44.93 16.23
CA ALA A 731 40.88 -45.39 16.11
C ALA A 731 40.92 -46.88 15.65
N PRO A 732 41.95 -47.31 14.91
CA PRO A 732 42.05 -48.67 14.41
C PRO A 732 42.41 -49.69 15.50
N LEU A 733 41.88 -50.91 15.35
CA LEU A 733 42.23 -52.07 16.17
C LEU A 733 43.60 -52.65 15.75
N SER A 734 44.50 -52.85 16.71
CA SER A 734 45.75 -53.61 16.54
C SER A 734 46.12 -54.40 17.80
N ALA A 735 46.83 -55.50 17.58
CA ALA A 735 47.02 -56.64 18.47
C ALA A 735 47.58 -56.40 19.90
N THR A 736 47.00 -57.14 20.85
CA THR A 736 47.67 -58.09 21.76
C THR A 736 49.07 -57.81 22.32
N ILE A 737 49.17 -57.74 23.65
CA ILE A 737 50.23 -58.35 24.50
C ILE A 737 49.64 -58.58 25.91
N ALA A 738 50.20 -59.48 26.73
CA ALA A 738 49.51 -60.08 27.87
C ALA A 738 50.18 -59.88 29.25
N SER A 739 49.34 -59.93 30.30
CA SER A 739 49.66 -60.36 31.68
C SER A 739 50.58 -59.46 32.56
N PRO A 740 50.65 -59.69 33.89
CA PRO A 740 49.55 -60.02 34.83
C PRO A 740 49.63 -59.31 36.20
N HIS A 741 48.51 -59.21 36.96
CA HIS A 741 48.32 -59.82 38.30
C HIS A 741 47.15 -59.25 39.14
N ARG A 742 46.49 -60.16 39.89
CA ARG A 742 45.92 -60.07 41.27
C ARG A 742 45.01 -58.85 41.67
N THR A 743 43.88 -59.01 42.38
CA THR A 743 43.31 -60.17 43.09
C THR A 743 41.77 -60.08 43.24
N THR A 744 41.11 -61.22 43.47
CA THR A 744 39.67 -61.45 43.76
C THR A 744 39.35 -61.41 45.27
N PRO A 745 38.09 -61.59 45.77
CA PRO A 745 36.77 -61.85 45.12
C PRO A 745 35.81 -60.63 45.27
N ALA A 746 34.50 -60.60 45.62
CA ALA A 746 33.43 -61.54 46.06
C ALA A 746 32.05 -60.80 45.99
N HIS A 747 30.82 -61.36 46.15
CA HIS A 747 30.27 -62.73 46.17
C HIS A 747 28.72 -62.71 45.98
N ALA A 748 28.12 -63.64 45.20
CA ALA A 748 26.66 -63.96 45.10
C ALA A 748 25.67 -62.83 44.68
N GLY A 749 24.41 -63.10 44.24
CA GLY A 749 23.73 -64.36 43.87
C GLY A 749 22.29 -64.09 43.30
N PRO A 750 21.68 -64.96 42.45
CA PRO A 750 20.51 -64.59 41.62
C PRO A 750 19.20 -65.42 41.83
N ARG A 751 18.06 -64.93 41.27
CA ARG A 751 16.78 -65.60 40.83
C ARG A 751 15.63 -64.56 40.77
N ALA A 752 14.46 -64.75 40.15
CA ALA A 752 14.01 -65.54 38.98
C ALA A 752 12.57 -65.10 38.55
N GLU A 753 12.14 -65.50 37.35
CA GLU A 753 10.78 -65.34 36.75
C GLU A 753 9.89 -66.60 37.00
N PRO A 754 8.64 -66.79 36.50
CA PRO A 754 7.70 -65.90 35.75
C PRO A 754 6.16 -66.00 36.12
N HIS A 755 5.32 -65.29 35.34
CA HIS A 755 3.97 -65.67 34.81
C HIS A 755 2.60 -65.44 35.51
N ARG A 756 1.66 -64.84 34.72
CA ARG A 756 0.16 -64.90 34.69
C ARG A 756 -0.60 -64.31 35.91
N ALA A 757 -1.83 -63.77 35.81
CA ALA A 757 -2.96 -64.07 34.89
C ALA A 757 -3.86 -62.85 34.52
N ASP A 758 -5.09 -63.12 34.05
CA ASP A 758 -6.06 -62.25 33.33
C ASP A 758 -6.78 -61.12 34.10
N GLY A 759 -7.44 -60.22 33.34
CA GLY A 759 -8.75 -59.67 33.71
C GLY A 759 -9.07 -58.20 33.34
N GLY A 760 -10.21 -57.95 32.67
CA GLY A 760 -10.93 -56.66 32.78
C GLY A 760 -11.34 -55.90 31.50
N SER A 761 -12.64 -55.69 31.31
CA SER A 761 -13.26 -54.64 30.47
C SER A 761 -13.24 -53.27 31.17
N GLY A 762 -13.51 -52.10 30.56
CA GLY A 762 -13.83 -51.76 29.16
C GLY A 762 -14.67 -50.45 29.05
N ARG A 763 -14.77 -49.88 27.84
CA ARG A 763 -15.76 -48.88 27.35
C ARG A 763 -16.04 -47.56 28.12
N THR A 764 -15.59 -46.45 27.49
CA THR A 764 -16.33 -45.19 27.15
C THR A 764 -16.82 -44.19 28.21
N ALA A 765 -16.68 -42.91 27.82
CA ALA A 765 -17.21 -41.66 28.41
C ALA A 765 -16.60 -41.22 29.76
N THR A 766 -16.44 -39.92 30.05
CA THR A 766 -16.79 -38.70 29.27
C THR A 766 -15.56 -37.91 28.84
#